data_AF-A0AB36J1W7-F1
#
_entry.id   AF-A0AB36J1W7-F1
#
_cell.length_a   1.000
_cell.length_b   1.000
_cell.length_c   1.000
_cell.angle_alpha   90.00
_cell.angle_beta   90.00
_cell.angle_gamma   90.00
#
_symmetry.space_group_name_H-M   'P 1'
#
loop_
_entity.id
_entity.type
_entity.pdbx_description
1 polymer ?
#
loop_
_entity_poly.entity_id
_entity_poly.type
_entity_poly.pdbx_seq_one_letter_code
_entity_poly.pdbx_strand_id
1 'polypeptide(L)'
;MASPDSLAVPADRYDADRLLAGYQTARAQEALFDLRHGPGIGYDEFVDNDGNVRPAWAELADTVAECGRAGLNQLRSLVQRLIDNDGINYTEVDSGRDGHGLEPRPWSLDSLPIVISAADWDALEAGLVQRSRLLDAVLADLYGPRSLLTDDVLPPELVFAHPGYVRSATGIEVPGHHQLFMHACDVSRLADGSFQVNADWTQAPSGAGYALADRRVIAHAIPDLYERIAPRPTTPFAQALRLALIDAAPDVAQDPVVVVLSPGIYSETAFDQAYLATLLGFPLVESADLVVRDGKLWMRSLGTLKQVDVVLRRVDAVYADPLDLRADSRLGVVGLVEAQHRGTVTVVNTLGSGILESPGLLRFLPELAERLLGEPPLLGTAPLYWGGIASERSHLLANLSSLLIKSTVGGKTLVGPTLSSTQLTELAARIEDMPWHWVGQELPQFSSAPTDHSGALSSAGVGMRLFTVAQRSGYAPMVGGVGYVLAPGPAAYTLKTVAAKDVWVRPTERARAEAITLPAVEPPVKTAAGTWAVSSPRVLSDLFWMGRYGERAENMARLLIVARDRFHVYRLQQDAEESLCVPVLMAALGRITGTDTGADHDHAEMIAIAPSTLWSLTVDPNRPGSLVQSVEGLALAARAVRDQLSNDTWMVLAGVERALAHKADPPHSLARADSVLASAHSQTLAGMLTLAGIA
;
A
#
# COMPACT_ATOMS: atom_id res chain seq x y z
N MET A 1 60.83 1.37 -34.19
CA MET A 1 60.48 1.22 -32.76
C MET A 1 59.36 2.22 -32.49
N ALA A 2 58.14 1.89 -32.91
CA ALA A 2 57.11 1.19 -32.12
C ALA A 2 56.48 2.12 -31.08
N SER A 3 55.35 2.71 -31.44
CA SER A 3 54.45 3.50 -30.58
C SER A 3 53.85 2.61 -29.48
N PRO A 4 53.54 3.16 -28.29
CA PRO A 4 52.92 2.39 -27.23
C PRO A 4 51.43 2.23 -27.52
N ASP A 5 50.99 0.97 -27.57
CA ASP A 5 49.61 0.55 -27.67
C ASP A 5 48.74 1.15 -26.56
N SER A 6 47.69 1.84 -26.98
CA SER A 6 46.52 2.11 -26.17
C SER A 6 45.79 0.78 -25.93
N LEU A 7 45.84 0.29 -24.69
CA LEU A 7 44.91 -0.73 -24.19
C LEU A 7 43.49 -0.15 -24.18
N ALA A 8 42.83 -0.22 -25.34
CA ALA A 8 41.39 -0.09 -25.43
C ALA A 8 40.78 -1.34 -24.77
N VAL A 9 40.23 -1.17 -23.57
CA VAL A 9 39.28 -2.12 -23.00
C VAL A 9 38.11 -2.19 -23.99
N PRO A 10 37.73 -3.37 -24.52
CA PRO A 10 36.56 -3.46 -25.37
C PRO A 10 35.35 -3.07 -24.53
N ALA A 11 34.65 -2.01 -24.93
CA ALA A 11 33.29 -1.77 -24.47
C ALA A 11 32.47 -2.96 -24.98
N ASP A 12 32.20 -3.93 -24.11
CA ASP A 12 31.13 -4.90 -24.34
C ASP A 12 29.87 -4.09 -24.66
N ARG A 13 29.52 -4.03 -25.96
CA ARG A 13 28.20 -3.58 -26.37
C ARG A 13 27.24 -4.59 -25.75
N TYR A 14 26.59 -4.19 -24.67
CA TYR A 14 25.53 -4.95 -24.03
C TYR A 14 24.52 -5.38 -25.12
N ASP A 15 24.36 -6.69 -25.26
CA ASP A 15 23.52 -7.31 -26.27
C ASP A 15 22.03 -7.16 -25.86
N ALA A 16 21.44 -6.03 -26.23
CA ALA A 16 20.03 -5.71 -26.02
C ALA A 16 19.10 -6.83 -26.55
N ASP A 17 19.49 -7.44 -27.68
CA ASP A 17 18.75 -8.52 -28.32
C ASP A 17 18.69 -9.76 -27.42
N ARG A 18 19.74 -10.02 -26.61
CA ARG A 18 19.75 -11.13 -25.67
C ARG A 18 18.82 -10.91 -24.46
N LEU A 19 18.69 -9.69 -23.96
CA LEU A 19 17.75 -9.37 -22.87
C LEU A 19 16.30 -9.45 -23.37
N LEU A 20 16.04 -8.94 -24.57
CA LEU A 20 14.75 -9.06 -25.26
C LEU A 20 14.39 -10.52 -25.56
N ALA A 21 15.35 -11.33 -26.02
CA ALA A 21 15.13 -12.76 -26.24
C ALA A 21 14.80 -13.51 -24.93
N GLY A 22 15.45 -13.14 -23.82
CA GLY A 22 15.12 -13.66 -22.49
C GLY A 22 13.69 -13.31 -22.06
N TYR A 23 13.27 -12.07 -22.28
CA TYR A 23 11.91 -11.60 -22.04
C TYR A 23 10.88 -12.37 -22.87
N GLN A 24 11.10 -12.48 -24.19
CA GLN A 24 10.22 -13.21 -25.10
C GLN A 24 10.09 -14.69 -24.73
N THR A 25 11.19 -15.31 -24.28
CA THR A 25 11.19 -16.70 -23.80
C THR A 25 10.35 -16.85 -22.52
N ALA A 26 10.50 -15.93 -21.56
CA ALA A 26 9.72 -15.94 -20.33
C ALA A 26 8.21 -15.79 -20.61
N ARG A 27 7.85 -14.87 -21.52
CA ARG A 27 6.46 -14.68 -21.96
C ARG A 27 5.86 -15.94 -22.58
N ALA A 28 6.61 -16.63 -23.45
CA ALA A 28 6.16 -17.88 -24.06
C ALA A 28 5.92 -18.99 -23.02
N GLN A 29 6.68 -19.00 -21.92
CA GLN A 29 6.48 -19.95 -20.82
C GLN A 29 5.26 -19.62 -19.97
N GLU A 30 4.98 -18.34 -19.70
CA GLU A 30 3.83 -17.92 -18.90
C GLU A 30 2.50 -18.35 -19.55
N ALA A 31 2.40 -18.27 -20.87
CA ALA A 31 1.24 -18.72 -21.63
C ALA A 31 0.93 -20.24 -21.50
N LEU A 32 1.90 -21.07 -21.06
CA LEU A 32 1.70 -22.50 -20.84
C LEU A 32 0.96 -22.82 -19.54
N PHE A 33 0.93 -21.87 -18.59
CA PHE A 33 0.33 -22.06 -17.27
C PHE A 33 -1.03 -21.35 -17.12
N ASP A 34 -1.55 -20.75 -18.20
CA ASP A 34 -2.88 -20.17 -18.22
C ASP A 34 -3.94 -21.28 -18.17
N LEU A 35 -4.86 -21.19 -17.21
CA LEU A 35 -5.93 -22.16 -17.02
C LEU A 35 -7.12 -21.94 -17.97
N ARG A 36 -7.09 -20.87 -18.77
CA ARG A 36 -8.07 -20.63 -19.83
C ARG A 36 -7.82 -21.58 -21.01
N HIS A 37 -8.87 -21.90 -21.76
CA HIS A 37 -8.84 -22.91 -22.83
C HIS A 37 -7.84 -22.58 -23.97
N GLY A 38 -6.63 -23.13 -23.88
CA GLY A 38 -5.62 -23.17 -24.95
C GLY A 38 -4.51 -22.12 -24.84
N PRO A 39 -3.31 -22.37 -25.42
CA PRO A 39 -2.17 -21.44 -25.37
C PRO A 39 -2.43 -20.25 -26.31
N GLY A 40 -3.15 -19.24 -25.83
CA GLY A 40 -3.23 -17.93 -26.47
C GLY A 40 -2.22 -16.99 -25.81
N ILE A 41 -1.34 -16.38 -26.61
CA ILE A 41 -0.45 -15.33 -26.09
C ILE A 41 -1.31 -14.07 -25.88
N GLY A 42 -1.50 -13.67 -24.63
CA GLY A 42 -2.23 -12.45 -24.27
C GLY A 42 -1.56 -11.17 -24.78
N TYR A 43 -2.24 -10.03 -24.60
CA TYR A 43 -1.68 -8.72 -24.94
C TYR A 43 -0.41 -8.46 -24.13
N ASP A 44 0.63 -7.97 -24.78
CA ASP A 44 1.86 -7.54 -24.12
C ASP A 44 2.02 -6.04 -24.26
N GLU A 45 2.24 -5.37 -23.14
CA GLU A 45 2.40 -3.92 -23.07
C GLU A 45 3.70 -3.46 -23.75
N PHE A 46 4.72 -4.32 -23.81
CA PHE A 46 6.07 -3.94 -24.22
C PHE A 46 6.38 -4.28 -25.68
N VAL A 47 5.99 -5.47 -26.14
CA VAL A 47 6.20 -5.94 -27.52
C VAL A 47 4.89 -6.17 -28.26
N ASP A 48 4.89 -5.93 -29.57
CA ASP A 48 3.77 -6.27 -30.44
C ASP A 48 3.75 -7.76 -30.85
N ASN A 49 2.81 -8.12 -31.71
CA ASN A 49 2.65 -9.50 -32.20
C ASN A 49 3.79 -9.93 -33.13
N ASP A 50 4.50 -8.98 -33.73
CA ASP A 50 5.66 -9.23 -34.58
C ASP A 50 6.97 -9.32 -33.76
N GLY A 51 6.88 -9.08 -32.45
CA GLY A 51 8.01 -9.12 -31.52
C GLY A 51 8.80 -7.83 -31.42
N ASN A 52 8.33 -6.74 -32.05
CA ASN A 52 8.97 -5.43 -31.99
C ASN A 52 8.54 -4.69 -30.72
N VAL A 53 9.44 -3.86 -30.17
CA VAL A 53 9.10 -2.97 -29.06
C VAL A 53 8.05 -1.96 -29.51
N ARG A 54 6.98 -1.81 -28.73
CA ARG A 54 5.92 -0.85 -29.02
C ARG A 54 6.44 0.59 -28.92
N PRO A 55 5.98 1.52 -29.78
CA PRO A 55 6.47 2.90 -29.78
C PRO A 55 6.37 3.62 -28.42
N ALA A 56 5.33 3.33 -27.65
CA ALA A 56 5.15 3.94 -26.32
C ALA A 56 6.21 3.50 -25.29
N TRP A 57 6.94 2.41 -25.56
CA TRP A 57 7.93 1.81 -24.67
C TRP A 57 9.38 1.96 -25.16
N ALA A 58 9.60 2.57 -26.33
CA ALA A 58 10.92 2.65 -26.97
C ALA A 58 11.99 3.24 -26.06
N GLU A 59 11.72 4.38 -25.41
CA GLU A 59 12.72 5.03 -24.54
C GLU A 59 13.06 4.19 -23.29
N LEU A 60 12.09 3.42 -22.78
CA LEU A 60 12.33 2.49 -21.67
C LEU A 60 13.12 1.27 -22.15
N ALA A 61 12.84 0.75 -23.35
CA ALA A 61 13.61 -0.34 -23.96
C ALA A 61 15.08 0.04 -24.15
N ASP A 62 15.33 1.24 -24.69
CA ASP A 62 16.69 1.77 -24.88
C ASP A 62 17.41 1.88 -23.53
N THR A 63 16.72 2.37 -22.50
CA THR A 63 17.29 2.48 -21.15
C THR A 63 17.63 1.12 -20.56
N VAL A 64 16.74 0.13 -20.71
CA VAL A 64 16.96 -1.24 -20.24
C VAL A 64 18.14 -1.89 -20.98
N ALA A 65 18.25 -1.65 -22.29
CA ALA A 65 19.35 -2.12 -23.12
C ALA A 65 20.70 -1.49 -22.71
N GLU A 66 20.74 -0.17 -22.49
CA GLU A 66 21.92 0.57 -22.04
C GLU A 66 22.37 0.16 -20.63
N CYS A 67 21.43 -0.02 -19.70
CA CYS A 67 21.74 -0.43 -18.33
C CYS A 67 22.32 -1.86 -18.27
N GLY A 68 21.77 -2.74 -19.11
CA GLY A 68 22.08 -4.16 -19.05
C GLY A 68 21.72 -4.80 -17.69
N ARG A 69 22.13 -6.06 -17.49
CA ARG A 69 21.80 -6.79 -16.25
C ARG A 69 22.41 -6.18 -14.99
N ALA A 70 23.66 -5.70 -15.07
CA ALA A 70 24.33 -5.08 -13.93
C ALA A 70 23.66 -3.75 -13.54
N GLY A 71 23.30 -2.92 -14.52
CA GLY A 71 22.57 -1.67 -14.29
C GLY A 71 21.18 -1.91 -13.71
N LEU A 72 20.43 -2.90 -14.19
CA LEU A 72 19.14 -3.27 -13.59
C LEU A 72 19.26 -3.73 -12.13
N ASN A 73 20.31 -4.47 -11.79
CA ASN A 73 20.56 -4.86 -10.39
C ASN A 73 20.89 -3.65 -9.50
N GLN A 74 21.66 -2.69 -10.03
CA GLN A 74 21.98 -1.45 -9.33
C GLN A 74 20.73 -0.58 -9.15
N LEU A 75 19.90 -0.47 -10.19
CA LEU A 75 18.64 0.25 -10.19
C LEU A 75 17.68 -0.33 -9.14
N ARG A 76 17.45 -1.64 -9.15
CA ARG A 76 16.63 -2.32 -8.14
C ARG A 76 17.15 -2.08 -6.71
N SER A 77 18.47 -2.16 -6.52
CA SER A 77 19.09 -1.88 -5.23
C SER A 77 18.89 -0.42 -4.80
N LEU A 78 18.85 0.52 -5.75
CA LEU A 78 18.56 1.92 -5.49
C LEU A 78 17.08 2.12 -5.12
N VAL A 79 16.14 1.55 -5.88
CA VAL A 79 14.71 1.59 -5.58
C VAL A 79 14.44 1.02 -4.19
N GLN A 80 14.98 -0.15 -3.85
CA GLN A 80 14.82 -0.73 -2.51
C GLN A 80 15.35 0.21 -1.41
N ARG A 81 16.52 0.83 -1.61
CA ARG A 81 17.05 1.79 -0.63
C ARG A 81 16.16 3.02 -0.48
N LEU A 82 15.56 3.52 -1.56
CA LEU A 82 14.66 4.67 -1.51
C LEU A 82 13.35 4.33 -0.80
N ILE A 83 12.75 3.16 -1.09
CA ILE A 83 11.60 2.62 -0.36
C ILE A 83 11.89 2.58 1.14
N ASP A 84 13.01 1.97 1.52
CA ASP A 84 13.41 1.85 2.92
C ASP A 84 13.62 3.23 3.55
N ASN A 85 14.35 4.13 2.88
CA ASN A 85 14.68 5.46 3.39
C ASN A 85 13.43 6.33 3.58
N ASP A 86 12.44 6.18 2.71
CA ASP A 86 11.15 6.86 2.84
C ASP A 86 10.22 6.13 3.84
N GLY A 87 10.59 4.95 4.35
CA GLY A 87 9.78 4.13 5.24
C GLY A 87 8.45 3.72 4.60
N ILE A 88 8.47 3.33 3.32
CA ILE A 88 7.30 2.90 2.57
C ILE A 88 7.06 1.42 2.87
N ASN A 89 5.97 1.13 3.59
CA ASN A 89 5.73 -0.19 4.18
C ASN A 89 4.33 -0.71 3.83
N TYR A 90 4.14 -2.02 3.92
CA TYR A 90 2.84 -2.69 3.88
C TYR A 90 2.80 -3.80 4.93
N THR A 91 1.70 -3.90 5.66
CA THR A 91 1.52 -4.92 6.71
C THR A 91 0.63 -6.03 6.16
N GLU A 92 1.16 -7.23 5.96
CA GLU A 92 0.33 -8.38 5.56
C GLU A 92 -0.48 -8.85 6.77
N VAL A 93 -1.82 -8.75 6.73
CA VAL A 93 -2.67 -9.33 7.78
C VAL A 93 -2.93 -10.80 7.42
N ASP A 94 -2.02 -11.69 7.84
CA ASP A 94 -2.26 -13.13 7.67
C ASP A 94 -3.28 -13.62 8.71
N SER A 95 -4.47 -14.00 8.24
CA SER A 95 -5.54 -14.59 9.05
C SER A 95 -5.21 -15.98 9.64
N GLY A 96 -4.01 -16.53 9.40
CA GLY A 96 -3.70 -17.95 9.65
C GLY A 96 -2.49 -18.30 10.54
N ARG A 97 -1.76 -17.36 11.16
CA ARG A 97 -0.60 -17.72 12.02
C ARG A 97 -0.53 -16.97 13.34
N ASP A 98 -0.17 -17.71 14.38
CA ASP A 98 0.08 -17.28 15.75
C ASP A 98 0.84 -15.94 15.83
N GLY A 99 0.15 -14.84 16.15
CA GLY A 99 0.68 -13.62 16.79
C GLY A 99 1.80 -12.80 16.10
N HIS A 100 2.48 -13.33 15.09
CA HIS A 100 3.67 -12.74 14.45
C HIS A 100 3.37 -12.12 13.08
N GLY A 101 2.12 -12.15 12.62
CA GLY A 101 1.67 -11.68 11.30
C GLY A 101 1.26 -10.21 11.23
N LEU A 102 1.84 -9.32 12.05
CA LEU A 102 1.52 -7.88 12.03
C LEU A 102 2.77 -7.00 11.80
N GLU A 103 3.88 -7.60 11.38
CA GLU A 103 5.12 -6.87 11.13
C GLU A 103 5.06 -6.12 9.79
N PRO A 104 5.28 -4.80 9.77
CA PRO A 104 5.37 -4.03 8.54
C PRO A 104 6.55 -4.52 7.70
N ARG A 105 6.31 -4.85 6.42
CA ARG A 105 7.36 -5.17 5.45
C ARG A 105 7.62 -3.99 4.53
N PRO A 106 8.86 -3.82 4.02
CA PRO A 106 9.13 -2.85 2.96
C PRO A 106 8.21 -3.08 1.75
N TRP A 107 7.69 -2.00 1.19
CA TRP A 107 6.87 -2.03 -0.01
C TRP A 107 7.68 -2.60 -1.19
N SER A 108 7.15 -3.63 -1.85
CA SER A 108 7.82 -4.18 -3.02
C SER A 108 7.43 -3.39 -4.26
N LEU A 109 8.34 -2.56 -4.75
CA LEU A 109 8.17 -1.76 -5.95
C LEU A 109 9.12 -2.27 -7.04
N ASP A 110 8.57 -2.63 -8.19
CA ASP A 110 9.34 -2.98 -9.38
C ASP A 110 9.96 -1.72 -10.00
N SER A 111 11.19 -1.85 -10.49
CA SER A 111 11.95 -0.69 -10.97
C SER A 111 11.45 -0.17 -12.33
N LEU A 112 10.68 -0.98 -13.07
CA LEU A 112 10.22 -0.67 -14.42
C LEU A 112 8.75 -0.22 -14.39
N PRO A 113 8.43 1.01 -14.80
CA PRO A 113 7.06 1.50 -14.81
C PRO A 113 6.23 0.83 -15.92
N ILE A 114 4.90 0.85 -15.78
CA ILE A 114 3.96 0.60 -16.88
C ILE A 114 3.81 1.90 -17.67
N VAL A 115 4.01 1.86 -18.98
CA VAL A 115 3.83 3.04 -19.84
C VAL A 115 2.51 2.95 -20.61
N ILE A 116 1.63 3.93 -20.41
CA ILE A 116 0.32 4.05 -21.05
C ILE A 116 0.36 5.19 -22.08
N SER A 117 -0.13 4.91 -23.29
CA SER A 117 -0.22 5.93 -24.34
C SER A 117 -1.26 7.00 -23.97
N ALA A 118 -1.15 8.20 -24.57
CA ALA A 118 -2.14 9.25 -24.33
C ALA A 118 -3.55 8.82 -24.78
N ALA A 119 -3.67 8.12 -25.92
CA ALA A 119 -4.95 7.65 -26.44
C ALA A 119 -5.59 6.56 -25.57
N ASP A 120 -4.80 5.61 -25.07
CA ASP A 120 -5.28 4.61 -24.11
C ASP A 120 -5.76 5.27 -22.82
N TRP A 121 -5.01 6.27 -22.35
CA TRP A 121 -5.37 7.02 -21.16
C TRP A 121 -6.67 7.81 -21.35
N ASP A 122 -6.89 8.46 -22.50
CA ASP A 122 -8.12 9.20 -22.76
C ASP A 122 -9.36 8.27 -22.70
N ALA A 123 -9.23 7.03 -23.19
CA ALA A 123 -10.27 6.01 -23.06
C ALA A 123 -10.50 5.56 -21.61
N LEU A 124 -9.42 5.30 -20.86
CA LEU A 124 -9.49 4.98 -19.43
C LEU A 124 -10.12 6.12 -18.62
N GLU A 125 -9.69 7.35 -18.84
CA GLU A 125 -10.18 8.56 -18.18
C GLU A 125 -11.68 8.76 -18.40
N ALA A 126 -12.14 8.72 -19.65
CA ALA A 126 -13.58 8.83 -19.96
C ALA A 126 -14.39 7.72 -19.28
N GLY A 127 -13.88 6.49 -19.32
CA GLY A 127 -14.51 5.33 -18.71
C GLY A 127 -14.60 5.38 -17.19
N LEU A 128 -13.51 5.79 -16.52
CA LEU A 128 -13.46 5.94 -15.06
C LEU A 128 -14.42 7.02 -14.58
N VAL A 129 -14.47 8.16 -15.28
CA VAL A 129 -15.39 9.26 -14.95
C VAL A 129 -16.84 8.80 -15.10
N GLN A 130 -17.18 8.11 -16.20
CA GLN A 130 -18.52 7.55 -16.36
C GLN A 130 -18.86 6.53 -15.26
N ARG A 131 -17.97 5.57 -15.00
CA ARG A 131 -18.20 4.53 -14.01
C ARG A 131 -18.41 5.11 -12.61
N SER A 132 -17.67 6.17 -12.26
CA SER A 132 -17.84 6.86 -10.98
C SER A 132 -19.19 7.56 -10.89
N ARG A 133 -19.64 8.24 -11.96
CA ARG A 133 -21.00 8.82 -12.05
C ARG A 133 -22.10 7.76 -11.93
N LEU A 134 -21.90 6.59 -12.54
CA LEU A 134 -22.85 5.48 -12.45
C LEU A 134 -22.97 4.97 -11.01
N LEU A 135 -21.84 4.65 -10.37
CA LEU A 135 -21.83 4.14 -9.01
C LEU A 135 -22.34 5.18 -8.00
N ASP A 136 -22.07 6.45 -8.23
CA ASP A 136 -22.63 7.57 -7.46
C ASP A 136 -24.16 7.62 -7.56
N ALA A 137 -24.71 7.53 -8.78
CA ALA A 137 -26.16 7.51 -9.00
C ALA A 137 -26.83 6.29 -8.34
N VAL A 138 -26.18 5.11 -8.40
CA VAL A 138 -26.65 3.91 -7.71
C VAL A 138 -26.66 4.13 -6.19
N LEU A 139 -25.60 4.70 -5.62
CA LEU A 139 -25.52 4.97 -4.19
C LEU A 139 -26.60 5.95 -3.73
N ALA A 140 -26.77 7.04 -4.48
CA ALA A 140 -27.78 8.05 -4.21
C ALA A 140 -29.20 7.46 -4.27
N ASP A 141 -29.48 6.56 -5.21
CA ASP A 141 -30.77 5.87 -5.28
C ASP A 141 -30.98 4.94 -4.06
N LEU A 142 -30.01 4.07 -3.76
CA LEU A 142 -30.13 3.05 -2.70
C LEU A 142 -30.35 3.63 -1.29
N TYR A 143 -29.78 4.81 -1.00
CA TYR A 143 -29.95 5.50 0.28
C TYR A 143 -31.00 6.63 0.24
N GLY A 144 -31.53 6.97 -0.93
CA GLY A 144 -32.59 7.95 -1.14
C GLY A 144 -33.90 7.31 -1.63
N PRO A 145 -34.34 7.58 -2.88
CA PRO A 145 -35.66 7.18 -3.39
C PRO A 145 -35.84 5.67 -3.55
N ARG A 146 -34.76 4.90 -3.72
CA ARG A 146 -34.76 3.44 -3.90
C ARG A 146 -35.56 2.97 -5.12
N SER A 147 -35.56 3.76 -6.20
CA SER A 147 -36.27 3.43 -7.44
C SER A 147 -35.75 2.15 -8.09
N LEU A 148 -34.46 1.84 -7.94
CA LEU A 148 -33.87 0.60 -8.45
C LEU A 148 -34.48 -0.63 -7.79
N LEU A 149 -34.92 -0.52 -6.54
CA LEU A 149 -35.60 -1.60 -5.82
C LEU A 149 -37.11 -1.62 -6.09
N THR A 150 -37.78 -0.45 -6.09
CA THR A 150 -39.24 -0.39 -6.28
C THR A 150 -39.67 -0.69 -7.71
N ASP A 151 -38.79 -0.48 -8.68
CA ASP A 151 -39.04 -0.72 -10.09
C ASP A 151 -38.47 -2.08 -10.57
N ASP A 152 -38.14 -2.96 -9.62
CA ASP A 152 -37.66 -4.33 -9.83
C ASP A 152 -36.38 -4.44 -10.71
N VAL A 153 -35.49 -3.44 -10.68
CA VAL A 153 -34.19 -3.49 -11.37
C VAL A 153 -33.19 -4.30 -10.58
N LEU A 154 -33.11 -4.02 -9.28
CA LEU A 154 -32.24 -4.69 -8.34
C LEU A 154 -33.09 -5.54 -7.38
N PRO A 155 -32.78 -6.83 -7.23
CA PRO A 155 -33.42 -7.69 -6.26
C PRO A 155 -33.13 -7.24 -4.82
N PRO A 156 -34.14 -7.12 -3.93
CA PRO A 156 -33.94 -6.67 -2.56
C PRO A 156 -32.93 -7.50 -1.76
N GLU A 157 -32.90 -8.82 -1.97
CA GLU A 157 -31.96 -9.73 -1.31
C GLU A 157 -30.49 -9.41 -1.62
N LEU A 158 -30.19 -8.92 -2.83
CA LEU A 158 -28.83 -8.54 -3.22
C LEU A 158 -28.35 -7.30 -2.46
N VAL A 159 -29.26 -6.40 -2.10
CA VAL A 159 -28.92 -5.15 -1.40
C VAL A 159 -28.96 -5.36 0.11
N PHE A 160 -30.09 -5.82 0.65
CA PHE A 160 -30.34 -5.82 2.10
C PHE A 160 -29.58 -6.90 2.88
N ALA A 161 -29.06 -7.92 2.20
CA ALA A 161 -28.23 -8.95 2.82
C ALA A 161 -26.72 -8.66 2.73
N HIS A 162 -26.31 -7.73 1.86
CA HIS A 162 -24.90 -7.42 1.68
C HIS A 162 -24.39 -6.58 2.87
N PRO A 163 -23.25 -6.95 3.49
CA PRO A 163 -22.74 -6.29 4.71
C PRO A 163 -22.32 -4.83 4.47
N GLY A 164 -21.99 -4.47 3.23
CA GLY A 164 -21.74 -3.09 2.82
C GLY A 164 -22.98 -2.20 2.77
N TYR A 165 -24.21 -2.73 2.85
CA TYR A 165 -25.43 -1.92 3.01
C TYR A 165 -25.67 -1.61 4.48
N VAL A 166 -25.43 -0.36 4.89
CA VAL A 166 -25.51 0.08 6.28
C VAL A 166 -26.86 0.77 6.49
N ARG A 167 -27.85 0.05 7.04
CA ARG A 167 -29.21 0.58 7.26
C ARG A 167 -29.22 1.89 8.07
N SER A 168 -28.36 1.99 9.07
CA SER A 168 -28.25 3.19 9.90
C SER A 168 -27.74 4.42 9.14
N ALA A 169 -27.26 4.27 7.91
CA ALA A 169 -26.80 5.37 7.06
C ALA A 169 -27.92 5.99 6.19
N THR A 170 -29.14 5.43 6.18
CA THR A 170 -30.27 6.01 5.44
C THR A 170 -30.59 7.43 5.93
N GLY A 171 -30.57 8.40 5.01
CA GLY A 171 -30.78 9.81 5.33
C GLY A 171 -29.50 10.60 5.64
N ILE A 172 -28.33 9.95 5.64
CA ILE A 172 -27.04 10.64 5.66
C ILE A 172 -26.70 11.04 4.22
N GLU A 173 -26.47 12.34 4.00
CA GLU A 173 -26.07 12.89 2.71
C GLU A 173 -24.73 13.60 2.81
N VAL A 174 -23.87 13.40 1.81
CA VAL A 174 -22.66 14.21 1.62
C VAL A 174 -23.09 15.54 1.00
N PRO A 175 -22.68 16.70 1.57
CA PRO A 175 -22.95 18.00 0.96
C PRO A 175 -22.42 18.07 -0.48
N GLY A 176 -23.23 18.62 -1.38
CA GLY A 176 -22.88 18.80 -2.79
C GLY A 176 -23.60 17.83 -3.73
N HIS A 177 -23.02 17.62 -4.92
CA HIS A 177 -23.66 16.89 -6.01
C HIS A 177 -23.41 15.38 -6.00
N HIS A 178 -22.40 14.91 -5.26
CA HIS A 178 -21.91 13.53 -5.33
C HIS A 178 -21.91 12.90 -3.94
N GLN A 179 -22.54 11.74 -3.83
CA GLN A 179 -22.59 10.92 -2.62
C GLN A 179 -21.37 9.99 -2.52
N LEU A 180 -20.87 9.51 -3.66
CA LEU A 180 -19.64 8.75 -3.77
C LEU A 180 -18.44 9.69 -3.90
N PHE A 181 -17.73 9.91 -2.80
CA PHE A 181 -16.65 10.90 -2.75
C PHE A 181 -15.36 10.46 -3.49
N MET A 182 -14.88 9.25 -3.23
CA MET A 182 -13.66 8.70 -3.84
C MET A 182 -13.95 7.31 -4.40
N HIS A 183 -13.40 6.99 -5.57
CA HIS A 183 -13.58 5.69 -6.19
C HIS A 183 -12.25 5.19 -6.71
N ALA A 184 -11.93 3.92 -6.45
CA ALA A 184 -10.82 3.25 -7.11
C ALA A 184 -11.32 2.04 -7.90
N CYS A 185 -10.69 1.79 -9.04
CA CYS A 185 -11.09 0.77 -9.98
C CYS A 185 -9.86 -0.02 -10.42
N ASP A 186 -9.88 -1.34 -10.22
CA ASP A 186 -8.85 -2.25 -10.70
C ASP A 186 -9.16 -2.63 -12.14
N VAL A 187 -8.28 -2.25 -13.07
CA VAL A 187 -8.43 -2.50 -14.51
C VAL A 187 -7.27 -3.34 -15.04
N SER A 188 -7.58 -4.15 -16.04
CA SER A 188 -6.60 -4.88 -16.83
C SER A 188 -6.87 -4.71 -18.32
N ARG A 189 -5.85 -4.98 -19.13
CA ARG A 189 -5.98 -4.95 -20.58
C ARG A 189 -6.22 -6.35 -21.13
N LEU A 190 -7.18 -6.46 -22.04
CA LEU A 190 -7.55 -7.69 -22.73
C LEU A 190 -6.64 -7.96 -23.94
N ALA A 191 -6.73 -9.16 -24.50
CA ALA A 191 -5.94 -9.59 -25.65
C ALA A 191 -6.11 -8.71 -26.91
N ASP A 192 -7.27 -8.09 -27.08
CA ASP A 192 -7.58 -7.17 -28.19
C ASP A 192 -7.08 -5.72 -27.94
N GLY A 193 -6.47 -5.46 -26.78
CA GLY A 193 -5.97 -4.16 -26.38
C GLY A 193 -7.00 -3.27 -25.67
N SER A 194 -8.26 -3.69 -25.58
CA SER A 194 -9.30 -2.99 -24.80
C SER A 194 -9.10 -3.17 -23.30
N PHE A 195 -9.75 -2.33 -22.48
CA PHE A 195 -9.67 -2.39 -21.03
C PHE A 195 -10.92 -2.99 -20.40
N GLN A 196 -10.72 -3.72 -19.30
CA GLN A 196 -11.79 -4.32 -18.52
C GLN A 196 -11.59 -4.02 -17.03
N VAL A 197 -12.70 -3.78 -16.33
CA VAL A 197 -12.74 -3.63 -14.87
C VAL A 197 -12.83 -4.99 -14.19
N ASN A 198 -11.96 -5.21 -13.21
CA ASN A 198 -11.89 -6.42 -12.38
C ASN A 198 -12.55 -6.24 -11.01
N ALA A 199 -12.47 -5.04 -10.43
CA ALA A 199 -13.05 -4.70 -9.13
C ALA A 199 -13.23 -3.19 -8.96
N ASP A 200 -14.24 -2.79 -8.19
CA ASP A 200 -14.47 -1.42 -7.73
C ASP A 200 -14.28 -1.34 -6.22
N TRP A 201 -13.72 -0.22 -5.76
CA TRP A 201 -13.44 0.06 -4.36
C TRP A 201 -14.02 1.43 -4.00
N THR A 202 -15.00 1.41 -3.10
CA THR A 202 -15.86 2.54 -2.75
C THR A 202 -16.08 2.65 -1.24
N GLN A 203 -15.65 1.70 -0.43
CA GLN A 203 -15.77 1.78 1.03
C GLN A 203 -14.69 2.69 1.64
N ALA A 204 -13.43 2.35 1.40
CA ALA A 204 -12.25 3.10 1.85
C ALA A 204 -11.07 2.80 0.90
N PRO A 205 -11.15 3.17 -0.40
CA PRO A 205 -10.19 2.75 -1.42
C PRO A 205 -8.76 3.17 -1.07
N SER A 206 -7.81 2.23 -1.07
CA SER A 206 -6.39 2.45 -0.78
C SER A 206 -5.51 2.32 -2.01
N GLY A 207 -4.33 2.93 -1.94
CA GLY A 207 -3.33 2.89 -3.00
C GLY A 207 -2.94 4.26 -3.56
N ALA A 208 -3.77 5.30 -3.39
CA ALA A 208 -3.47 6.62 -3.93
C ALA A 208 -2.19 7.23 -3.31
N GLY A 209 -1.94 6.99 -2.02
CA GLY A 209 -0.71 7.37 -1.35
C GLY A 209 0.49 6.59 -1.86
N TYR A 210 0.34 5.28 -2.07
CA TYR A 210 1.37 4.45 -2.71
C TYR A 210 1.69 4.92 -4.13
N ALA A 211 0.70 5.17 -4.99
CA ALA A 211 0.92 5.65 -6.36
C ALA A 211 1.75 6.95 -6.40
N LEU A 212 1.45 7.89 -5.49
CA LEU A 212 2.17 9.16 -5.39
C LEU A 212 3.60 8.98 -4.84
N ALA A 213 3.81 8.03 -3.93
CA ALA A 213 5.12 7.68 -3.40
C ALA A 213 5.98 6.91 -4.43
N ASP A 214 5.40 5.92 -5.09
CA ASP A 214 6.01 5.11 -6.16
C ASP A 214 6.50 6.02 -7.29
N ARG A 215 5.67 6.98 -7.72
CA ARG A 215 6.06 8.00 -8.70
C ARG A 215 7.30 8.77 -8.29
N ARG A 216 7.38 9.20 -7.03
CA ARG A 216 8.55 9.92 -6.51
C ARG A 216 9.80 9.03 -6.51
N VAL A 217 9.65 7.78 -6.08
CA VAL A 217 10.76 6.80 -5.99
C VAL A 217 11.32 6.49 -7.37
N ILE A 218 10.48 6.13 -8.35
CA ILE A 218 10.95 5.80 -9.71
C ILE A 218 11.53 7.03 -10.41
N ALA A 219 10.91 8.21 -10.26
CA ALA A 219 11.46 9.45 -10.83
C ALA A 219 12.84 9.80 -10.26
N HIS A 220 13.10 9.51 -8.99
CA HIS A 220 14.41 9.69 -8.38
C HIS A 220 15.42 8.60 -8.78
N ALA A 221 14.95 7.36 -9.00
CA ALA A 221 15.80 6.23 -9.35
C ALA A 221 16.28 6.27 -10.82
N ILE A 222 15.46 6.80 -11.74
CA ILE A 222 15.77 6.87 -13.18
C ILE A 222 15.45 8.27 -13.75
N PRO A 223 16.13 9.33 -13.29
CA PRO A 223 15.77 10.71 -13.64
C PRO A 223 15.87 10.98 -15.14
N ASP A 224 16.90 10.47 -15.82
CA ASP A 224 17.11 10.70 -17.26
C ASP A 224 15.96 10.12 -18.10
N LEU A 225 15.44 8.95 -17.73
CA LEU A 225 14.30 8.34 -18.41
C LEU A 225 13.00 9.12 -18.12
N TYR A 226 12.82 9.56 -16.87
CA TYR A 226 11.68 10.36 -16.46
C TYR A 226 11.63 11.68 -17.25
N GLU A 227 12.77 12.34 -17.43
CA GLU A 227 12.89 13.58 -18.23
C GLU A 227 12.59 13.33 -19.71
N ARG A 228 13.14 12.25 -20.31
CA ARG A 228 12.89 11.91 -21.73
C ARG A 228 11.43 11.58 -22.03
N ILE A 229 10.77 10.77 -21.18
CA ILE A 229 9.36 10.43 -21.37
C ILE A 229 8.47 11.63 -21.02
N ALA A 230 8.82 12.37 -19.97
CA ALA A 230 8.04 13.42 -19.35
C ALA A 230 6.59 13.00 -19.03
N PRO A 231 6.37 11.97 -18.17
CA PRO A 231 5.03 11.50 -17.84
C PRO A 231 4.15 12.62 -17.29
N ARG A 232 2.84 12.54 -17.58
CA ARG A 232 1.86 13.49 -17.02
C ARG A 232 1.92 13.47 -15.48
N PRO A 233 1.86 14.65 -14.81
CA PRO A 233 2.01 14.74 -13.38
C PRO A 233 0.77 14.21 -12.63
N THR A 234 1.01 13.56 -11.49
CA THR A 234 -0.04 13.09 -10.56
C THR A 234 -0.46 14.17 -9.56
N THR A 235 0.34 15.22 -9.36
CA THR A 235 0.10 16.32 -8.40
C THR A 235 -1.29 16.97 -8.47
N PRO A 236 -1.90 17.21 -9.66
CA PRO A 236 -3.25 17.77 -9.75
C PRO A 236 -4.30 16.95 -9.00
N PHE A 237 -4.14 15.62 -8.90
CA PHE A 237 -5.06 14.78 -8.13
C PHE A 237 -5.00 15.06 -6.63
N ALA A 238 -3.81 15.24 -6.05
CA ALA A 238 -3.68 15.56 -4.64
C ALA A 238 -4.33 16.91 -4.31
N GLN A 239 -4.18 17.88 -5.22
CA GLN A 239 -4.87 19.18 -5.10
C GLN A 239 -6.39 19.03 -5.22
N ALA A 240 -6.88 18.25 -6.19
CA ALA A 240 -8.29 17.96 -6.36
C ALA A 240 -8.88 17.27 -5.12
N LEU A 241 -8.21 16.27 -4.56
CA LEU A 241 -8.62 15.57 -3.34
C LEU A 241 -8.68 16.52 -2.14
N ARG A 242 -7.67 17.38 -1.97
CA ARG A 242 -7.65 18.37 -0.89
C ARG A 242 -8.82 19.34 -0.99
N LEU A 243 -9.08 19.87 -2.19
CA LEU A 243 -10.18 20.80 -2.43
C LEU A 243 -11.54 20.11 -2.25
N ALA A 244 -11.70 18.89 -2.74
CA ALA A 244 -12.91 18.10 -2.57
C ALA A 244 -13.22 17.85 -1.09
N LEU A 245 -12.21 17.56 -0.26
CA LEU A 245 -12.38 17.39 1.19
C LEU A 245 -12.86 18.68 1.88
N ILE A 246 -12.36 19.83 1.45
CA ILE A 246 -12.79 21.14 1.97
C ILE A 246 -14.22 21.45 1.51
N ASP A 247 -14.53 21.20 0.25
CA ASP A 247 -15.86 21.41 -0.35
C ASP A 247 -16.93 20.47 0.22
N ALA A 248 -16.54 19.31 0.79
CA ALA A 248 -17.46 18.36 1.43
C ALA A 248 -17.90 18.79 2.84
N ALA A 249 -17.41 19.92 3.35
CA ALA A 249 -17.78 20.42 4.67
C ALA A 249 -19.27 20.82 4.72
N PRO A 250 -19.94 20.67 5.88
CA PRO A 250 -21.28 21.21 6.07
C PRO A 250 -21.32 22.73 5.83
N ASP A 251 -22.41 23.23 5.23
CA ASP A 251 -22.57 24.65 4.82
C ASP A 251 -22.33 25.68 5.96
N VAL A 252 -22.50 25.26 7.21
CA VAL A 252 -22.30 26.10 8.41
C VAL A 252 -20.83 26.34 8.74
N ALA A 253 -19.89 25.60 8.13
CA ALA A 253 -18.46 25.70 8.40
C ALA A 253 -17.79 26.80 7.56
N GLN A 254 -17.25 27.83 8.21
CA GLN A 254 -16.53 28.92 7.51
C GLN A 254 -15.04 28.63 7.28
N ASP A 255 -14.41 27.84 8.16
CA ASP A 255 -13.02 27.37 8.06
C ASP A 255 -13.00 25.88 8.43
N PRO A 256 -13.30 24.99 7.48
CA PRO A 256 -13.62 23.60 7.78
C PRO A 256 -12.40 22.83 8.26
N VAL A 257 -12.59 22.09 9.36
CA VAL A 257 -11.56 21.23 9.94
C VAL A 257 -11.71 19.82 9.38
N VAL A 258 -10.75 19.42 8.56
CA VAL A 258 -10.68 18.08 7.95
C VAL A 258 -9.68 17.22 8.72
N VAL A 259 -10.03 15.95 8.95
CA VAL A 259 -9.14 14.93 9.55
C VAL A 259 -9.14 13.64 8.73
N VAL A 260 -8.07 12.86 8.81
CA VAL A 260 -7.96 11.50 8.25
C VAL A 260 -8.08 10.49 9.39
N LEU A 261 -9.18 9.73 9.44
CA LEU A 261 -9.41 8.72 10.46
C LEU A 261 -8.77 7.39 10.05
N SER A 262 -7.75 6.98 10.80
CA SER A 262 -6.99 5.74 10.61
C SER A 262 -7.41 4.64 11.60
N PRO A 263 -7.31 3.35 11.23
CA PRO A 263 -7.40 2.25 12.19
C PRO A 263 -6.11 2.06 13.01
N GLY A 264 -5.05 2.83 12.73
CA GLY A 264 -3.75 2.77 13.41
C GLY A 264 -2.68 1.99 12.66
N ILE A 265 -1.50 1.87 13.28
CA ILE A 265 -0.26 1.37 12.64
C ILE A 265 -0.28 -0.09 12.18
N TYR A 266 -1.22 -0.88 12.71
CA TYR A 266 -1.37 -2.30 12.36
C TYR A 266 -2.28 -2.52 11.14
N SER A 267 -2.85 -1.44 10.58
CA SER A 267 -3.56 -1.48 9.31
C SER A 267 -2.62 -1.87 8.18
N GLU A 268 -3.09 -2.72 7.26
CA GLU A 268 -2.35 -3.08 6.03
C GLU A 268 -1.84 -1.86 5.27
N THR A 269 -2.65 -0.79 5.28
CA THR A 269 -2.47 0.42 4.48
C THR A 269 -2.08 1.63 5.34
N ALA A 270 -1.53 1.43 6.54
CA ALA A 270 -1.17 2.51 7.46
C ALA A 270 -0.28 3.58 6.79
N PHE A 271 0.68 3.16 5.95
CA PHE A 271 1.52 4.08 5.19
C PHE A 271 0.71 4.97 4.22
N ASP A 272 -0.17 4.37 3.41
CA ASP A 272 -1.03 5.09 2.44
C ASP A 272 -1.80 6.23 3.13
N GLN A 273 -2.37 5.91 4.29
CA GLN A 273 -3.19 6.82 5.08
C GLN A 273 -2.37 7.98 5.66
N ALA A 274 -1.25 7.67 6.31
CA ALA A 274 -0.35 8.68 6.87
C ALA A 274 0.27 9.57 5.79
N TYR A 275 0.70 8.97 4.67
CA TYR A 275 1.28 9.69 3.56
C TYR A 275 0.29 10.67 2.92
N LEU A 276 -0.96 10.25 2.70
CA LEU A 276 -2.02 11.13 2.22
C LEU A 276 -2.31 12.25 3.21
N ALA A 277 -2.40 11.96 4.52
CA ALA A 277 -2.62 12.97 5.55
C ALA A 277 -1.54 14.07 5.50
N THR A 278 -0.25 13.68 5.46
CA THR A 278 0.88 14.61 5.32
C THR A 278 0.82 15.42 4.02
N LEU A 279 0.55 14.75 2.89
CA LEU A 279 0.53 15.41 1.59
C LEU A 279 -0.61 16.43 1.46
N LEU A 280 -1.78 16.11 1.99
CA LEU A 280 -2.96 16.98 1.97
C LEU A 280 -2.88 18.10 3.03
N GLY A 281 -2.02 17.93 4.03
CA GLY A 281 -1.88 18.84 5.16
C GLY A 281 -3.01 18.71 6.18
N PHE A 282 -3.55 17.51 6.36
CA PHE A 282 -4.60 17.22 7.32
C PHE A 282 -4.10 16.31 8.46
N PRO A 283 -4.54 16.55 9.71
CA PRO A 283 -4.43 15.64 10.84
C PRO A 283 -4.64 14.15 10.52
N LEU A 284 -3.69 13.29 10.89
CA LEU A 284 -3.94 11.85 11.05
C LEU A 284 -4.46 11.59 12.46
N VAL A 285 -5.66 11.02 12.58
CA VAL A 285 -6.32 10.76 13.87
C VAL A 285 -6.78 9.32 13.98
N GLU A 286 -6.82 8.82 15.20
CA GLU A 286 -7.44 7.55 15.56
C GLU A 286 -8.72 7.79 16.37
N SER A 287 -9.49 6.72 16.65
CA SER A 287 -10.72 6.80 17.46
C SER A 287 -10.50 7.49 18.82
N ALA A 288 -9.36 7.25 19.47
CA ALA A 288 -9.00 7.82 20.77
C ALA A 288 -8.80 9.35 20.75
N ASP A 289 -8.50 9.90 19.57
CA ASP A 289 -8.27 11.35 19.37
C ASP A 289 -9.58 12.12 19.20
N LEU A 290 -10.67 11.40 18.92
CA LEU A 290 -11.97 11.96 18.61
C LEU A 290 -12.99 11.69 19.71
N VAL A 291 -13.99 12.56 19.83
CA VAL A 291 -15.12 12.38 20.73
C VAL A 291 -16.34 13.09 20.17
N VAL A 292 -17.50 12.45 20.24
CA VAL A 292 -18.78 13.11 19.96
C VAL A 292 -19.31 13.74 21.22
N ARG A 293 -19.67 15.03 21.16
CA ARG A 293 -20.24 15.80 22.26
C ARG A 293 -21.24 16.81 21.72
N ASP A 294 -22.40 16.90 22.37
CA ASP A 294 -23.50 17.79 21.99
C ASP A 294 -23.93 17.61 20.51
N GLY A 295 -23.89 16.35 20.04
CA GLY A 295 -24.24 15.97 18.68
C GLY A 295 -23.24 16.38 17.60
N LYS A 296 -22.03 16.82 17.97
CA LYS A 296 -20.94 17.24 17.07
C LYS A 296 -19.67 16.42 17.30
N LEU A 297 -18.84 16.28 16.27
CA LEU A 297 -17.54 15.62 16.36
C LEU A 297 -16.45 16.61 16.80
N TRP A 298 -15.62 16.20 17.75
CA TRP A 298 -14.52 17.00 18.28
C TRP A 298 -13.22 16.21 18.29
N MET A 299 -12.13 16.87 17.90
CA MET A 299 -10.77 16.40 18.07
C MET A 299 -10.18 16.95 19.38
N ARG A 300 -9.55 16.07 20.17
CA ARG A 300 -8.85 16.43 21.40
C ARG A 300 -7.53 17.13 21.07
N SER A 301 -7.30 18.31 21.63
CA SER A 301 -6.04 19.06 21.44
C SER A 301 -5.65 19.83 22.70
N LEU A 302 -4.60 19.39 23.42
CA LEU A 302 -4.00 20.05 24.59
C LEU A 302 -4.96 20.88 25.47
N GLY A 303 -5.92 20.21 26.10
CA GLY A 303 -6.86 20.84 27.03
C GLY A 303 -8.04 21.57 26.37
N THR A 304 -8.10 21.57 25.05
CA THR A 304 -9.21 22.13 24.25
C THR A 304 -9.81 21.06 23.32
N LEU A 305 -10.98 21.37 22.78
CA LEU A 305 -11.65 20.59 21.76
C LEU A 305 -11.75 21.44 20.50
N LYS A 306 -11.33 20.90 19.36
CA LYS A 306 -11.51 21.52 18.04
C LYS A 306 -12.60 20.76 17.29
N GLN A 307 -13.65 21.46 16.86
CA GLN A 307 -14.72 20.83 16.09
C GLN A 307 -14.14 20.27 14.79
N VAL A 308 -14.57 19.07 14.40
CA VAL A 308 -14.22 18.42 13.13
C VAL A 308 -15.44 18.47 12.23
N ASP A 309 -15.26 18.95 11.01
CA ASP A 309 -16.34 19.15 10.04
C ASP A 309 -16.32 18.07 8.95
N VAL A 310 -15.14 17.55 8.60
CA VAL A 310 -14.99 16.49 7.59
C VAL A 310 -14.02 15.40 8.05
N VAL A 311 -14.40 14.15 7.84
CA VAL A 311 -13.57 12.97 8.14
C VAL A 311 -13.32 12.19 6.85
N LEU A 312 -12.08 12.14 6.38
CA LEU A 312 -11.64 11.13 5.42
C LEU A 312 -11.49 9.80 6.17
N ARG A 313 -12.47 8.91 6.04
CA ARG A 313 -12.54 7.63 6.74
C ARG A 313 -11.69 6.57 6.04
N ARG A 314 -10.77 5.96 6.79
CA ARG A 314 -9.94 4.80 6.36
C ARG A 314 -10.25 3.54 7.17
N VAL A 315 -11.36 3.56 7.90
CA VAL A 315 -11.88 2.46 8.72
C VAL A 315 -13.16 1.96 8.06
N ASP A 316 -13.34 0.65 7.91
CA ASP A 316 -14.54 0.04 7.34
C ASP A 316 -15.83 0.51 8.04
N ALA A 317 -16.92 0.64 7.27
CA ALA A 317 -18.13 1.33 7.72
C ALA A 317 -18.71 0.70 9.00
N VAL A 318 -18.80 -0.63 9.06
CA VAL A 318 -19.33 -1.36 10.22
C VAL A 318 -18.53 -1.12 11.50
N TYR A 319 -17.26 -0.73 11.41
CA TYR A 319 -16.41 -0.45 12.58
C TYR A 319 -16.42 1.03 12.98
N ALA A 320 -17.07 1.92 12.20
CA ALA A 320 -16.97 3.36 12.37
C ALA A 320 -17.69 3.91 13.61
N ASP A 321 -18.71 3.22 14.12
CA ASP A 321 -19.46 3.61 15.32
C ASP A 321 -19.83 2.39 16.18
N PRO A 322 -19.24 2.24 17.37
CA PRO A 322 -19.57 1.15 18.27
C PRO A 322 -21.00 1.21 18.85
N LEU A 323 -21.65 2.37 18.85
CA LEU A 323 -23.00 2.51 19.40
C LEU A 323 -24.05 1.94 18.46
N ASP A 324 -24.00 2.35 17.20
CA ASP A 324 -25.06 2.07 16.21
C ASP A 324 -24.73 0.92 15.26
N LEU A 325 -23.45 0.54 15.13
CA LEU A 325 -23.00 -0.48 14.18
C LEU A 325 -22.43 -1.71 14.88
N ARG A 326 -21.18 -1.64 15.36
CA ARG A 326 -20.46 -2.80 15.91
C ARG A 326 -19.91 -2.54 17.30
N ALA A 327 -20.59 -3.07 18.32
CA ALA A 327 -20.30 -2.81 19.74
C ALA A 327 -18.89 -3.19 20.24
N ASP A 328 -18.24 -4.19 19.64
CA ASP A 328 -16.86 -4.58 19.98
C ASP A 328 -15.79 -3.81 19.19
N SER A 329 -16.19 -2.89 18.30
CA SER A 329 -15.25 -2.06 17.55
C SER A 329 -14.46 -1.12 18.47
N ARG A 330 -13.15 -1.02 18.22
CA ARG A 330 -12.24 -0.05 18.85
C ARG A 330 -11.72 1.00 17.86
N LEU A 331 -12.08 0.86 16.58
CA LEU A 331 -11.56 1.67 15.48
C LEU A 331 -12.43 2.90 15.19
N GLY A 332 -13.70 2.84 15.62
CA GLY A 332 -14.70 3.88 15.38
C GLY A 332 -14.84 4.88 16.52
N VAL A 333 -15.66 5.90 16.29
CA VAL A 333 -16.01 6.93 17.28
C VAL A 333 -17.46 6.72 17.70
N VAL A 334 -17.70 6.59 19.00
CA VAL A 334 -19.04 6.40 19.56
C VAL A 334 -19.93 7.60 19.25
N GLY A 335 -21.08 7.36 18.60
CA GLY A 335 -22.07 8.37 18.24
C GLY A 335 -21.75 9.14 16.94
N LEU A 336 -20.81 8.65 16.13
CA LEU A 336 -20.47 9.24 14.83
C LEU A 336 -21.66 9.20 13.85
N VAL A 337 -22.42 8.10 13.83
CA VAL A 337 -23.58 7.95 12.94
C VAL A 337 -24.63 9.02 13.26
N GLU A 338 -24.94 9.23 14.54
CA GLU A 338 -25.84 10.30 14.99
C GLU A 338 -25.31 11.71 14.63
N ALA A 339 -24.00 11.96 14.75
CA ALA A 339 -23.41 13.25 14.38
C ALA A 339 -23.54 13.53 12.87
N GLN A 340 -23.45 12.49 12.04
CA GLN A 340 -23.68 12.56 10.60
C GLN A 340 -25.17 12.81 10.27
N HIS A 341 -26.10 12.13 10.93
CA HIS A 341 -27.55 12.38 10.76
C HIS A 341 -27.94 13.83 11.06
N ARG A 342 -27.26 14.46 12.02
CA ARG A 342 -27.46 15.88 12.35
C ARG A 342 -26.85 16.84 11.34
N GLY A 343 -26.11 16.35 10.35
CA GLY A 343 -25.38 17.17 9.37
C GLY A 343 -24.27 18.02 10.00
N THR A 344 -23.76 17.61 11.17
CA THR A 344 -22.71 18.37 11.88
C THR A 344 -21.29 17.98 11.47
N VAL A 345 -21.15 16.82 10.83
CA VAL A 345 -19.89 16.29 10.30
C VAL A 345 -20.20 15.50 9.03
N THR A 346 -19.35 15.66 8.02
CA THR A 346 -19.37 14.84 6.81
C THR A 346 -18.31 13.75 6.93
N VAL A 347 -18.67 12.49 6.68
CA VAL A 347 -17.71 11.38 6.62
C VAL A 347 -17.61 10.92 5.17
N VAL A 348 -16.40 10.90 4.62
CA VAL A 348 -16.14 10.52 3.22
C VAL A 348 -15.15 9.35 3.14
N ASN A 349 -15.41 8.30 2.37
CA ASN A 349 -16.70 8.00 1.72
C ASN A 349 -17.80 7.75 2.76
N THR A 350 -19.03 8.10 2.40
CA THR A 350 -20.18 7.96 3.29
C THR A 350 -20.36 6.51 3.76
N LEU A 351 -20.98 6.34 4.92
CA LEU A 351 -21.27 5.02 5.45
C LEU A 351 -22.21 4.29 4.49
N GLY A 352 -21.92 3.03 4.22
CA GLY A 352 -22.74 2.22 3.33
C GLY A 352 -22.38 2.28 1.85
N SER A 353 -21.35 3.05 1.46
CA SER A 353 -20.83 3.04 0.08
C SER A 353 -20.27 1.68 -0.34
N GLY A 354 -19.82 0.84 0.60
CA GLY A 354 -19.29 -0.50 0.33
C GLY A 354 -20.28 -1.47 -0.32
N ILE A 355 -21.58 -1.16 -0.38
CA ILE A 355 -22.55 -1.94 -1.17
C ILE A 355 -22.20 -1.98 -2.66
N LEU A 356 -21.56 -0.93 -3.17
CA LEU A 356 -21.19 -0.81 -4.57
C LEU A 356 -20.07 -1.78 -4.98
N GLU A 357 -19.34 -2.34 -4.00
CA GLU A 357 -18.30 -3.35 -4.24
C GLU A 357 -18.89 -4.77 -4.43
N SER A 358 -20.21 -4.93 -4.28
CA SER A 358 -20.89 -6.22 -4.40
C SER A 358 -20.71 -6.83 -5.79
N PRO A 359 -20.14 -8.05 -5.92
CA PRO A 359 -20.01 -8.71 -7.22
C PRO A 359 -21.38 -9.00 -7.85
N GLY A 360 -22.44 -9.13 -7.06
CA GLY A 360 -23.79 -9.29 -7.60
C GLY A 360 -24.35 -7.99 -8.18
N LEU A 361 -23.96 -6.83 -7.66
CA LEU A 361 -24.34 -5.53 -8.25
C LEU A 361 -23.64 -5.31 -9.60
N LEU A 362 -22.38 -5.75 -9.71
CA LEU A 362 -21.60 -5.67 -10.96
C LEU A 362 -22.31 -6.34 -12.14
N ARG A 363 -23.05 -7.42 -11.90
CA ARG A 363 -23.85 -8.09 -12.94
C ARG A 363 -24.87 -7.14 -13.59
N PHE A 364 -25.48 -6.24 -12.82
CA PHE A 364 -26.53 -5.34 -13.30
C PHE A 364 -26.01 -4.01 -13.85
N LEU A 365 -24.69 -3.77 -13.85
CA LEU A 365 -24.13 -2.48 -14.26
C LEU A 365 -24.53 -2.02 -15.67
N PRO A 366 -24.59 -2.88 -16.71
CA PRO A 366 -25.08 -2.47 -18.02
C PRO A 366 -26.52 -1.94 -17.98
N GLU A 367 -27.42 -2.65 -17.29
CA GLU A 367 -28.82 -2.24 -17.13
C GLU A 367 -28.95 -0.95 -16.29
N LEU A 368 -28.12 -0.81 -15.26
CA LEU A 368 -28.06 0.39 -14.41
C LEU A 368 -27.55 1.60 -15.19
N ALA A 369 -26.54 1.43 -16.08
CA ALA A 369 -25.98 2.50 -16.87
C ALA A 369 -27.01 3.09 -17.84
N GLU A 370 -27.72 2.23 -18.58
CA GLU A 370 -28.78 2.65 -19.48
C GLU A 370 -29.92 3.36 -18.73
N ARG A 371 -30.29 2.87 -17.55
CA ARG A 371 -31.38 3.46 -16.77
C ARG A 371 -31.02 4.79 -16.12
N LEU A 372 -29.81 4.91 -15.55
CA LEU A 372 -29.41 6.06 -14.74
C LEU A 372 -28.67 7.14 -15.55
N LEU A 373 -27.89 6.74 -16.56
CA LEU A 373 -27.10 7.64 -17.39
C LEU A 373 -27.61 7.77 -18.82
N GLY A 374 -28.42 6.82 -19.31
CA GLY A 374 -28.90 6.81 -20.70
C GLY A 374 -27.80 6.44 -21.71
N GLU A 375 -26.72 5.83 -21.25
CA GLU A 375 -25.58 5.42 -22.07
C GLU A 375 -25.01 4.08 -21.55
N PRO A 376 -24.47 3.22 -22.44
CA PRO A 376 -23.85 1.97 -22.02
C PRO A 376 -22.51 2.21 -21.31
N PRO A 377 -22.03 1.25 -20.49
CA PRO A 377 -20.72 1.35 -19.87
C PRO A 377 -19.58 1.43 -20.90
N LEU A 378 -18.73 2.45 -20.77
CA LEU A 378 -17.52 2.65 -21.58
C LEU A 378 -16.41 1.67 -21.20
N LEU A 379 -16.36 1.26 -19.93
CA LEU A 379 -15.49 0.20 -19.44
C LEU A 379 -16.33 -1.00 -19.02
N GLY A 380 -16.15 -2.11 -19.73
CA GLY A 380 -16.82 -3.36 -19.43
C GLY A 380 -16.27 -4.05 -18.19
N THR A 381 -17.05 -4.98 -17.64
CA THR A 381 -16.63 -5.95 -16.63
C THR A 381 -16.67 -7.34 -17.26
N ALA A 382 -15.92 -8.31 -16.72
CA ALA A 382 -16.02 -9.70 -17.15
C ALA A 382 -17.46 -10.22 -17.01
N PRO A 383 -17.93 -11.12 -17.90
CA PRO A 383 -19.27 -11.69 -17.78
C PRO A 383 -19.49 -12.31 -16.39
N LEU A 384 -20.65 -12.00 -15.80
CA LEU A 384 -21.08 -12.48 -14.50
C LEU A 384 -22.39 -13.26 -14.63
N TYR A 385 -22.59 -14.22 -13.73
CA TYR A 385 -23.76 -15.09 -13.65
C TYR A 385 -24.21 -15.15 -12.19
N TRP A 386 -25.32 -14.50 -11.86
CA TRP A 386 -25.82 -14.46 -10.49
C TRP A 386 -26.80 -15.59 -10.24
N GLY A 387 -26.57 -16.37 -9.16
CA GLY A 387 -27.39 -17.54 -8.84
C GLY A 387 -28.85 -17.22 -8.48
N GLY A 388 -29.18 -15.95 -8.22
CA GLY A 388 -30.56 -15.50 -8.05
C GLY A 388 -31.41 -15.58 -9.32
N ILE A 389 -30.79 -15.53 -10.51
CA ILE A 389 -31.46 -15.70 -11.80
C ILE A 389 -31.38 -17.17 -12.24
N ALA A 390 -32.51 -17.83 -12.47
CA ALA A 390 -32.56 -19.29 -12.71
C ALA A 390 -31.74 -19.77 -13.92
N SER A 391 -31.73 -19.01 -15.02
CA SER A 391 -30.92 -19.33 -16.20
C SER A 391 -29.42 -19.17 -15.92
N GLU A 392 -29.03 -18.11 -15.22
CA GLU A 392 -27.64 -17.84 -14.85
C GLU A 392 -27.13 -18.82 -13.79
N ARG A 393 -27.97 -19.22 -12.83
CA ARG A 393 -27.68 -20.30 -11.89
C ARG A 393 -27.37 -21.61 -12.60
N SER A 394 -28.18 -21.96 -13.61
CA SER A 394 -27.95 -23.17 -14.40
C SER A 394 -26.60 -23.12 -15.11
N HIS A 395 -26.23 -21.96 -15.66
CA HIS A 395 -24.92 -21.73 -16.27
C HIS A 395 -23.78 -21.81 -15.24
N LEU A 396 -23.95 -21.15 -14.08
CA LEU A 396 -23.02 -21.15 -12.96
C LEU A 396 -22.69 -22.58 -12.51
N LEU A 397 -23.71 -23.39 -12.25
CA LEU A 397 -23.56 -24.77 -11.78
C LEU A 397 -22.92 -25.67 -12.83
N ALA A 398 -23.27 -25.49 -14.11
CA ALA A 398 -22.70 -26.26 -15.21
C ALA A 398 -21.20 -25.96 -15.44
N ASN A 399 -20.72 -24.77 -15.07
CA ASN A 399 -19.38 -24.28 -15.39
C ASN A 399 -18.54 -23.96 -14.13
N LEU A 400 -18.85 -24.52 -12.96
CA LEU A 400 -18.13 -24.24 -11.71
C LEU A 400 -16.61 -24.46 -11.82
N SER A 401 -16.17 -25.42 -12.63
CA SER A 401 -14.75 -25.73 -12.81
C SER A 401 -14.00 -24.74 -13.71
N SER A 402 -14.68 -23.79 -14.35
CA SER A 402 -14.04 -22.78 -15.22
C SER A 402 -14.26 -21.33 -14.76
N LEU A 403 -15.07 -21.11 -13.72
CA LEU A 403 -15.44 -19.78 -13.25
C LEU A 403 -14.70 -19.38 -11.96
N LEU A 404 -14.59 -18.07 -11.76
CA LEU A 404 -14.28 -17.47 -10.47
C LEU A 404 -15.58 -17.36 -9.67
N ILE A 405 -15.65 -18.00 -8.50
CA ILE A 405 -16.86 -18.03 -7.68
C ILE A 405 -16.72 -17.06 -6.52
N LYS A 406 -17.63 -16.08 -6.45
CA LYS A 406 -17.66 -15.01 -5.45
C LYS A 406 -18.96 -15.08 -4.64
N SER A 407 -18.88 -14.68 -3.38
CA SER A 407 -20.06 -14.49 -2.55
C SER A 407 -20.55 -13.04 -2.62
N THR A 408 -21.87 -12.85 -2.69
CA THR A 408 -22.55 -11.55 -2.62
C THR A 408 -22.75 -11.05 -1.19
N VAL A 409 -22.39 -11.83 -0.17
CA VAL A 409 -22.51 -11.44 1.24
C VAL A 409 -21.14 -11.38 1.94
N GLY A 410 -20.08 -11.26 1.16
CA GLY A 410 -18.70 -11.32 1.62
C GLY A 410 -18.17 -12.76 1.79
N GLY A 411 -16.85 -12.88 1.84
CA GLY A 411 -16.18 -14.17 1.99
C GLY A 411 -15.06 -14.38 0.98
N LYS A 412 -14.42 -15.55 1.03
CA LYS A 412 -13.27 -15.87 0.18
C LYS A 412 -13.72 -16.16 -1.25
N THR A 413 -13.08 -15.49 -2.21
CA THR A 413 -13.18 -15.82 -3.63
C THR A 413 -12.55 -17.18 -3.93
N LEU A 414 -13.26 -18.04 -4.66
CA LEU A 414 -12.82 -19.38 -5.02
C LEU A 414 -12.50 -19.45 -6.52
N VAL A 415 -11.33 -20.02 -6.86
CA VAL A 415 -10.92 -20.23 -8.25
C VAL A 415 -11.37 -21.62 -8.67
N GLY A 416 -12.49 -21.72 -9.38
CA GLY A 416 -13.12 -22.97 -9.82
C GLY A 416 -12.16 -24.02 -10.39
N PRO A 417 -11.27 -23.66 -11.34
CA PRO A 417 -10.29 -24.58 -11.92
C PRO A 417 -9.31 -25.23 -10.92
N THR A 418 -9.15 -24.66 -9.73
CA THR A 418 -8.24 -25.19 -8.69
C THR A 418 -8.93 -26.14 -7.71
N LEU A 419 -10.26 -26.25 -7.78
CA LEU A 419 -11.04 -27.07 -6.85
C LEU A 419 -11.08 -28.52 -7.31
N SER A 420 -10.96 -29.44 -6.35
CA SER A 420 -11.20 -30.87 -6.58
C SER A 420 -12.67 -31.15 -6.89
N SER A 421 -12.96 -32.30 -7.49
CA SER A 421 -14.33 -32.75 -7.77
C SER A 421 -15.22 -32.79 -6.52
N THR A 422 -14.68 -33.19 -5.37
CA THR A 422 -15.39 -33.18 -4.08
C THR A 422 -15.74 -31.75 -3.67
N GLN A 423 -14.78 -30.82 -3.72
CA GLN A 423 -15.00 -29.41 -3.38
C GLN A 423 -16.01 -28.74 -4.31
N LEU A 424 -15.98 -29.06 -5.62
CA LEU A 424 -16.96 -28.57 -6.58
C LEU A 424 -18.37 -29.10 -6.27
N THR A 425 -18.50 -30.35 -5.86
CA THR A 425 -19.80 -30.94 -5.47
C THR A 425 -20.36 -30.27 -4.21
N GLU A 426 -19.51 -30.05 -3.20
CA GLU A 426 -19.87 -29.32 -1.98
C GLU A 426 -20.28 -27.87 -2.28
N LEU A 427 -19.54 -27.20 -3.17
CA LEU A 427 -19.85 -25.84 -3.59
C LEU A 427 -21.18 -25.78 -4.36
N ALA A 428 -21.43 -26.72 -5.27
CA ALA A 428 -22.70 -26.83 -5.97
C ALA A 428 -23.88 -26.98 -5.01
N ALA A 429 -23.76 -27.84 -3.99
CA ALA A 429 -24.79 -28.01 -2.97
C ALA A 429 -25.04 -26.71 -2.17
N ARG A 430 -23.98 -25.97 -1.82
CA ARG A 430 -24.09 -24.65 -1.16
C ARG A 430 -24.73 -23.59 -2.04
N ILE A 431 -24.49 -23.64 -3.35
CA ILE A 431 -25.12 -22.73 -4.31
C ILE A 431 -26.60 -23.07 -4.45
N GLU A 432 -26.99 -24.34 -4.53
CA GLU A 432 -28.41 -24.73 -4.61
C GLU A 432 -29.18 -24.40 -3.32
N ASP A 433 -28.54 -24.47 -2.14
CA ASP A 433 -29.16 -24.13 -0.85
C ASP A 433 -29.47 -22.63 -0.72
N MET A 434 -28.55 -21.76 -1.14
CA MET A 434 -28.74 -20.30 -1.12
C MET A 434 -28.25 -19.63 -2.42
N PRO A 435 -28.99 -19.73 -3.53
CA PRO A 435 -28.45 -19.34 -4.84
C PRO A 435 -28.08 -17.87 -4.98
N TRP A 436 -28.85 -16.98 -4.38
CA TRP A 436 -28.62 -15.54 -4.44
C TRP A 436 -27.35 -15.09 -3.70
N HIS A 437 -26.74 -15.94 -2.86
CA HIS A 437 -25.45 -15.69 -2.20
C HIS A 437 -24.25 -15.74 -3.16
N TRP A 438 -24.43 -16.21 -4.40
CA TRP A 438 -23.33 -16.63 -5.25
C TRP A 438 -23.37 -15.99 -6.63
N VAL A 439 -22.19 -15.60 -7.11
CA VAL A 439 -21.95 -15.13 -8.46
C VAL A 439 -20.78 -15.92 -9.04
N GLY A 440 -20.94 -16.42 -10.25
CA GLY A 440 -19.81 -16.84 -11.08
C GLY A 440 -19.37 -15.71 -11.99
N GLN A 441 -18.07 -15.56 -12.16
CA GLN A 441 -17.47 -14.61 -13.09
C GLN A 441 -16.51 -15.37 -13.99
N GLU A 442 -16.46 -15.01 -15.27
CA GLU A 442 -15.40 -15.47 -16.15
C GLU A 442 -14.01 -15.07 -15.59
N LEU A 443 -13.01 -15.92 -15.79
CA LEU A 443 -11.66 -15.66 -15.27
C LEU A 443 -11.12 -14.36 -15.88
N PRO A 444 -10.61 -13.42 -15.05
CA PRO A 444 -10.08 -12.17 -15.55
C PRO A 444 -8.88 -12.40 -16.46
N GLN A 445 -8.72 -11.52 -17.44
CA GLN A 445 -7.58 -11.53 -18.35
C GLN A 445 -6.64 -10.39 -17.98
N PHE A 446 -5.34 -10.64 -18.14
CA PHE A 446 -4.30 -9.68 -17.83
C PHE A 446 -3.35 -9.55 -19.01
N SER A 447 -2.85 -8.33 -19.23
CA SER A 447 -1.72 -8.13 -20.14
C SER A 447 -0.42 -8.50 -19.43
N SER A 448 0.62 -8.79 -20.21
CA SER A 448 1.98 -9.02 -19.71
C SER A 448 2.85 -7.77 -19.89
N ALA A 449 3.78 -7.55 -18.97
CA ALA A 449 4.74 -6.46 -19.06
C ALA A 449 6.12 -6.86 -18.46
N PRO A 450 7.21 -6.17 -18.83
CA PRO A 450 8.53 -6.39 -18.26
C PRO A 450 8.55 -6.08 -16.78
N THR A 451 9.09 -7.02 -16.02
CA THR A 451 9.32 -6.92 -14.58
C THR A 451 10.76 -7.30 -14.29
N ASP A 452 11.40 -6.54 -13.41
CA ASP A 452 12.69 -6.92 -12.88
C ASP A 452 12.59 -7.62 -11.53
N HIS A 453 11.44 -7.58 -10.83
CA HIS A 453 11.22 -8.07 -9.46
C HIS A 453 11.90 -9.42 -9.11
N SER A 454 11.89 -10.40 -10.02
CA SER A 454 12.46 -11.75 -9.80
C SER A 454 13.99 -11.85 -9.74
N GLY A 455 14.72 -10.74 -9.93
CA GLY A 455 16.19 -10.69 -9.95
C GLY A 455 16.77 -10.67 -11.37
N ALA A 456 15.91 -10.79 -12.38
CA ALA A 456 16.23 -10.69 -13.79
C ALA A 456 15.06 -10.05 -14.54
N LEU A 457 15.33 -9.53 -15.74
CA LEU A 457 14.26 -9.08 -16.63
C LEU A 457 13.42 -10.29 -17.06
N SER A 458 12.13 -10.27 -16.74
CA SER A 458 11.16 -11.31 -17.03
C SER A 458 9.82 -10.71 -17.45
N SER A 459 8.86 -11.54 -17.85
CA SER A 459 7.49 -11.13 -18.14
C SER A 459 6.57 -11.61 -17.03
N ALA A 460 5.58 -10.79 -16.65
CA ALA A 460 4.55 -11.16 -15.70
C ALA A 460 3.23 -10.47 -16.04
N GLY A 461 2.12 -11.13 -15.68
CA GLY A 461 0.79 -10.52 -15.69
C GLY A 461 0.72 -9.24 -14.86
N VAL A 462 0.12 -8.20 -15.44
CA VAL A 462 -0.04 -6.88 -14.81
C VAL A 462 -1.48 -6.36 -14.88
N GLY A 463 -1.77 -5.41 -14.00
CA GLY A 463 -2.94 -4.55 -14.06
C GLY A 463 -2.67 -3.24 -13.32
N MET A 464 -3.71 -2.42 -13.18
CA MET A 464 -3.58 -1.13 -12.53
C MET A 464 -4.83 -0.77 -11.72
N ARG A 465 -4.63 -0.16 -10.56
CA ARG A 465 -5.65 0.50 -9.76
C ARG A 465 -5.65 1.98 -10.07
N LEU A 466 -6.76 2.48 -10.61
CA LEU A 466 -6.95 3.87 -10.99
C LEU A 466 -7.90 4.55 -10.01
N PHE A 467 -7.73 5.85 -9.78
CA PHE A 467 -8.48 6.60 -8.76
C PHE A 467 -9.24 7.77 -9.37
N THR A 468 -10.40 8.07 -8.82
CA THR A 468 -11.13 9.31 -9.07
C THR A 468 -11.61 9.91 -7.75
N VAL A 469 -11.76 11.23 -7.73
CA VAL A 469 -12.35 11.97 -6.62
C VAL A 469 -13.44 12.90 -7.15
N ALA A 470 -14.52 13.04 -6.39
CA ALA A 470 -15.63 13.92 -6.70
C ALA A 470 -15.16 15.38 -6.78
N GLN A 471 -15.75 16.12 -7.71
CA GLN A 471 -15.62 17.56 -7.91
C GLN A 471 -16.98 18.15 -8.26
N ARG A 472 -17.13 19.48 -8.19
CA ARG A 472 -18.40 20.14 -8.50
C ARG A 472 -18.96 19.82 -9.89
N SER A 473 -18.10 19.56 -10.87
CA SER A 473 -18.47 19.29 -12.27
C SER A 473 -18.44 17.80 -12.65
N GLY A 474 -18.22 16.88 -11.70
CA GLY A 474 -18.11 15.45 -11.98
C GLY A 474 -17.00 14.79 -11.16
N TYR A 475 -16.09 14.07 -11.82
CA TYR A 475 -15.00 13.36 -11.18
C TYR A 475 -13.65 13.73 -11.80
N ALA A 476 -12.64 13.95 -10.96
CA ALA A 476 -11.26 14.13 -11.39
C ALA A 476 -10.48 12.81 -11.24
N PRO A 477 -9.96 12.23 -12.34
CA PRO A 477 -9.09 11.06 -12.26
C PRO A 477 -7.67 11.43 -11.80
N MET A 478 -7.03 10.51 -11.09
CA MET A 478 -5.58 10.53 -10.94
C MET A 478 -4.96 10.12 -12.27
N VAL A 479 -4.08 10.94 -12.84
CA VAL A 479 -3.36 10.54 -14.05
C VAL A 479 -2.30 9.49 -13.72
N GLY A 480 -2.57 8.23 -14.09
CA GLY A 480 -1.84 7.06 -13.61
C GLY A 480 -2.55 6.39 -12.43
N GLY A 481 -1.79 5.70 -11.58
CA GLY A 481 -2.33 4.95 -10.45
C GLY A 481 -1.29 4.00 -9.87
N VAL A 482 -1.75 2.94 -9.20
CA VAL A 482 -0.87 1.85 -8.74
C VAL A 482 -0.90 0.74 -9.78
N GLY A 483 0.20 0.49 -10.47
CA GLY A 483 0.38 -0.72 -11.25
C GLY A 483 0.70 -1.88 -10.31
N TYR A 484 0.32 -3.10 -10.69
CA TYR A 484 0.66 -4.29 -9.91
C TYR A 484 1.15 -5.42 -10.79
N VAL A 485 2.13 -6.15 -10.28
CA VAL A 485 2.61 -7.43 -10.80
C VAL A 485 1.86 -8.53 -10.08
N LEU A 486 1.17 -9.37 -10.85
CA LEU A 486 0.35 -10.45 -10.32
C LEU A 486 1.23 -11.64 -9.90
N ALA A 487 0.79 -12.35 -8.86
CA ALA A 487 1.36 -13.63 -8.50
C ALA A 487 1.13 -14.65 -9.64
N PRO A 488 2.10 -15.51 -9.95
CA PRO A 488 1.97 -16.45 -11.06
C PRO A 488 0.86 -17.48 -10.81
N GLY A 489 0.28 -17.98 -11.91
CA GLY A 489 -0.70 -19.06 -11.89
C GLY A 489 -2.06 -18.64 -11.31
N PRO A 490 -2.81 -19.56 -10.67
CA PRO A 490 -4.19 -19.33 -10.28
C PRO A 490 -4.41 -18.19 -9.27
N ALA A 491 -3.35 -17.79 -8.55
CA ALA A 491 -3.41 -16.69 -7.59
C ALA A 491 -3.62 -15.32 -8.27
N ALA A 492 -3.26 -15.17 -9.55
CA ALA A 492 -3.51 -13.97 -10.32
C ALA A 492 -5.01 -13.65 -10.43
N TYR A 493 -5.87 -14.67 -10.54
CA TYR A 493 -7.32 -14.48 -10.72
C TYR A 493 -8.01 -13.88 -9.50
N THR A 494 -7.38 -13.94 -8.31
CA THR A 494 -7.85 -13.24 -7.10
C THR A 494 -7.13 -11.91 -6.88
N LEU A 495 -6.47 -11.37 -7.92
CA LEU A 495 -5.67 -10.14 -7.88
C LEU A 495 -4.58 -10.17 -6.80
N LYS A 496 -4.04 -11.35 -6.48
CA LYS A 496 -2.90 -11.43 -5.56
C LYS A 496 -1.68 -10.83 -6.24
N THR A 497 -1.08 -9.83 -5.61
CA THR A 497 0.08 -9.11 -6.13
C THR A 497 1.38 -9.57 -5.47
N VAL A 498 2.51 -9.43 -6.18
CA VAL A 498 3.86 -9.69 -5.65
C VAL A 498 4.71 -8.43 -5.59
N ALA A 499 4.39 -7.44 -6.42
CA ALA A 499 5.03 -6.13 -6.43
C ALA A 499 4.08 -5.09 -7.01
N ALA A 500 4.31 -3.83 -6.67
CA ALA A 500 3.73 -2.67 -7.34
C ALA A 500 4.61 -2.19 -8.50
N LYS A 501 4.02 -1.36 -9.36
CA LYS A 501 4.66 -0.66 -10.47
C LYS A 501 4.11 0.77 -10.50
N ASP A 502 4.95 1.75 -10.81
CA ASP A 502 4.47 3.07 -11.19
C ASP A 502 3.79 3.00 -12.57
N VAL A 503 2.79 3.86 -12.81
CA VAL A 503 2.04 3.94 -14.08
C VAL A 503 2.29 5.29 -14.72
N TRP A 504 3.04 5.31 -15.81
CA TRP A 504 3.41 6.50 -16.56
C TRP A 504 2.48 6.73 -17.72
N VAL A 505 1.71 7.80 -17.65
CA VAL A 505 0.88 8.26 -18.78
C VAL A 505 1.70 9.19 -19.64
N ARG A 506 1.87 8.86 -20.92
CA ARG A 506 2.60 9.70 -21.86
C ARG A 506 1.86 11.05 -22.05
N PRO A 507 2.61 12.17 -22.19
CA PRO A 507 2.01 13.45 -22.48
C PRO A 507 1.42 13.47 -23.90
N THR A 508 0.40 14.29 -24.12
CA THR A 508 -0.06 14.59 -25.48
C THR A 508 1.00 15.42 -26.21
N GLU A 509 1.03 15.36 -27.55
CA GLU A 509 1.95 16.20 -28.34
C GLU A 509 1.79 17.69 -28.03
N ARG A 510 0.54 18.12 -27.79
CA ARG A 510 0.21 19.48 -27.36
C ARG A 510 0.80 19.83 -25.99
N ALA A 511 0.65 18.95 -25.00
CA ALA A 511 1.21 19.17 -23.67
C ALA A 511 2.75 19.23 -23.69
N ARG A 512 3.40 18.44 -24.54
CA ARG A 512 4.86 18.54 -24.78
C ARG A 512 5.25 19.91 -25.34
N ALA A 513 4.49 20.44 -26.29
CA ALA A 513 4.75 21.77 -26.86
C ALA A 513 4.53 22.91 -25.84
N GLU A 514 3.48 22.84 -25.03
CA GLU A 514 3.14 23.84 -24.00
C GLU A 514 4.11 23.81 -22.80
N ALA A 515 4.61 22.63 -22.41
CA ALA A 515 5.61 22.49 -21.34
C ALA A 515 6.96 23.15 -21.67
N ILE A 516 7.28 23.31 -22.97
CA ILE A 516 8.47 24.04 -23.42
C ILE A 516 8.27 25.57 -23.32
N THR A 517 7.01 26.04 -23.25
CA THR A 517 6.67 27.47 -23.34
C THR A 517 6.28 28.12 -22.00
N LEU A 518 5.93 27.33 -20.97
CA LEU A 518 5.47 27.85 -19.68
C LEU A 518 6.49 27.54 -18.57
N PRO A 519 6.78 28.51 -17.68
CA PRO A 519 7.60 28.23 -16.50
C PRO A 519 6.88 27.21 -15.62
N ALA A 520 7.66 26.30 -15.02
CA ALA A 520 7.15 25.29 -14.11
C ALA A 520 6.30 25.94 -13.02
N VAL A 521 5.05 25.46 -12.87
CA VAL A 521 4.20 25.86 -11.75
C VAL A 521 4.94 25.50 -10.47
N GLU A 522 5.27 26.52 -9.67
CA GLU A 522 5.91 26.31 -8.38
C GLU A 522 5.08 25.29 -7.59
N PRO A 523 5.71 24.26 -6.99
CA PRO A 523 4.98 23.38 -6.09
C PRO A 523 4.29 24.27 -5.05
N PRO A 524 3.04 23.95 -4.66
CA PRO A 524 2.37 24.71 -3.62
C PRO A 524 3.34 24.84 -2.46
N VAL A 525 3.59 26.08 -2.05
CA VAL A 525 4.37 26.37 -0.85
C VAL A 525 3.83 25.41 0.19
N LYS A 526 4.69 24.56 0.75
CA LYS A 526 4.40 23.88 2.00
C LYS A 526 4.19 25.00 3.01
N THR A 527 3.00 25.59 3.06
CA THR A 527 2.56 26.31 4.23
C THR A 527 2.70 25.25 5.29
N ALA A 528 3.70 25.43 6.15
CA ALA A 528 3.68 24.79 7.45
C ALA A 528 2.30 25.14 7.98
N ALA A 529 1.36 24.20 7.87
CA ALA A 529 0.19 24.21 8.71
C ALA A 529 0.82 24.37 10.08
N GLY A 530 0.60 25.55 10.68
CA GLY A 530 1.32 25.96 11.87
C GLY A 530 1.35 24.78 12.83
N THR A 531 2.49 24.57 13.45
CA THR A 531 2.87 23.50 14.37
C THR A 531 1.91 23.25 15.54
N TRP A 532 0.68 23.76 15.50
CA TRP A 532 -0.47 23.22 16.21
C TRP A 532 -0.92 21.90 15.56
N ALA A 533 0.05 20.98 15.53
CA ALA A 533 -0.10 19.55 15.36
C ALA A 533 -1.26 19.04 16.21
N VAL A 534 -1.91 17.97 15.75
CA VAL A 534 -2.82 17.19 16.59
C VAL A 534 -2.11 16.85 17.88
N SER A 535 -2.42 17.60 18.92
CA SER A 535 -1.80 17.42 20.23
C SER A 535 -2.75 16.61 21.09
N SER A 536 -3.21 15.49 20.51
CA SER A 536 -4.03 14.54 21.24
C SER A 536 -3.16 13.86 22.29
N PRO A 537 -3.74 13.38 23.40
CA PRO A 537 -3.00 12.63 24.41
C PRO A 537 -2.26 11.41 23.83
N ARG A 538 -2.80 10.76 22.80
CA ARG A 538 -2.16 9.64 22.09
C ARG A 538 -0.89 10.09 21.38
N VAL A 539 -0.99 11.09 20.49
CA VAL A 539 0.17 11.62 19.74
C VAL A 539 1.28 12.08 20.70
N LEU A 540 0.92 12.77 21.79
CA LEU A 540 1.89 13.20 22.80
C LEU A 540 2.54 12.02 23.54
N SER A 541 1.76 10.97 23.83
CA SER A 541 2.27 9.72 24.42
C SER A 541 3.24 9.02 23.46
N ASP A 542 2.91 8.93 22.18
CA ASP A 542 3.77 8.31 21.16
C ASP A 542 5.08 9.09 20.98
N LEU A 543 5.03 10.42 20.93
CA LEU A 543 6.22 11.28 20.90
C LEU A 543 7.08 11.13 22.17
N PHE A 544 6.45 11.02 23.34
CA PHE A 544 7.16 10.74 24.60
C PHE A 544 7.88 9.39 24.52
N TRP A 545 7.19 8.34 24.08
CA TRP A 545 7.77 7.00 23.96
C TRP A 545 8.86 6.94 22.90
N MET A 546 8.71 7.65 21.79
CA MET A 546 9.74 7.82 20.78
C MET A 546 11.04 8.33 21.43
N GLY A 547 10.97 9.39 22.24
CA GLY A 547 12.13 9.89 22.99
C GLY A 547 12.70 8.87 23.98
N ARG A 548 11.85 8.19 24.76
CA ARG A 548 12.29 7.16 25.73
C ARG A 548 12.98 5.98 25.05
N TYR A 549 12.48 5.54 23.91
CA TYR A 549 13.10 4.45 23.15
C TYR A 549 14.40 4.89 22.48
N GLY A 550 14.47 6.12 21.98
CA GLY A 550 15.72 6.72 21.48
C GLY A 550 16.81 6.76 22.55
N GLU A 551 16.49 7.26 23.75
CA GLU A 551 17.43 7.26 24.89
C GLU A 551 17.89 5.85 25.28
N ARG A 552 16.97 4.87 25.28
CA ARG A 552 17.30 3.48 25.59
C ARG A 552 18.24 2.89 24.54
N ALA A 553 17.94 3.10 23.26
CA ALA A 553 18.77 2.62 22.16
C ALA A 553 20.17 3.26 22.19
N GLU A 554 20.27 4.57 22.43
CA GLU A 554 21.56 5.25 22.54
C GLU A 554 22.40 4.69 23.70
N ASN A 555 21.81 4.64 24.90
CA ASN A 555 22.51 4.16 26.10
C ASN A 555 22.93 2.69 25.97
N MET A 556 22.06 1.85 25.41
CA MET A 556 22.36 0.43 25.18
C MET A 556 23.47 0.27 24.14
N ALA A 557 23.45 1.01 23.03
CA ALA A 557 24.53 0.98 22.04
C ALA A 557 25.88 1.37 22.65
N ARG A 558 25.93 2.46 23.44
CA ARG A 558 27.16 2.89 24.14
C ARG A 558 27.68 1.81 25.10
N LEU A 559 26.79 1.22 25.91
CA LEU A 559 27.17 0.19 26.87
C LEU A 559 27.68 -1.08 26.17
N LEU A 560 27.02 -1.51 25.09
CA LEU A 560 27.43 -2.66 24.30
C LEU A 560 28.77 -2.44 23.58
N ILE A 561 29.04 -1.24 23.07
CA ILE A 561 30.35 -0.88 22.48
C ILE A 561 31.45 -1.05 23.51
N VAL A 562 31.31 -0.42 24.68
CA VAL A 562 32.34 -0.46 25.72
C VAL A 562 32.51 -1.88 26.27
N ALA A 563 31.41 -2.61 26.51
CA ALA A 563 31.45 -3.99 26.99
C ALA A 563 32.18 -4.91 26.00
N ARG A 564 31.86 -4.82 24.70
CA ARG A 564 32.50 -5.61 23.64
C ARG A 564 33.99 -5.30 23.53
N ASP A 565 34.35 -4.02 23.45
CA ASP A 565 35.74 -3.59 23.27
C ASP A 565 36.61 -4.02 24.46
N ARG A 566 36.10 -3.90 25.69
CA ARG A 566 36.81 -4.35 26.91
C ARG A 566 36.83 -5.88 27.04
N PHE A 567 35.78 -6.57 26.62
CA PHE A 567 35.74 -8.03 26.61
C PHE A 567 36.80 -8.63 25.68
N HIS A 568 37.10 -7.98 24.55
CA HIS A 568 38.16 -8.43 23.64
C HIS A 568 39.54 -8.50 24.31
N VAL A 569 39.82 -7.60 25.26
CA VAL A 569 41.05 -7.63 26.08
C VAL A 569 40.94 -8.66 27.19
N TYR A 570 39.82 -8.68 27.91
CA TYR A 570 39.55 -9.60 29.04
C TYR A 570 39.67 -11.08 28.66
N ARG A 571 39.23 -11.48 27.46
CA ARG A 571 39.34 -12.88 27.00
C ARG A 571 40.79 -13.36 26.83
N LEU A 572 41.74 -12.43 26.70
CA LEU A 572 43.17 -12.72 26.51
C LEU A 572 43.99 -12.45 27.78
N GLN A 573 43.62 -11.42 28.55
CA GLN A 573 44.37 -10.93 29.72
C GLN A 573 43.41 -10.57 30.86
N GLN A 574 42.95 -11.56 31.61
CA GLN A 574 41.94 -11.39 32.67
C GLN A 574 42.42 -10.46 33.81
N ASP A 575 43.71 -10.55 34.17
CA ASP A 575 44.29 -9.82 35.31
C ASP A 575 44.79 -8.41 34.95
N ALA A 576 44.59 -7.95 33.71
CA ALA A 576 44.96 -6.59 33.33
C ALA A 576 44.05 -5.58 34.03
N GLU A 577 44.59 -4.42 34.43
CA GLU A 577 43.79 -3.36 35.06
C GLU A 577 42.59 -2.93 34.19
N GLU A 578 42.77 -2.93 32.86
CA GLU A 578 41.73 -2.60 31.90
C GLU A 578 40.58 -3.63 31.86
N SER A 579 40.82 -4.86 32.31
CA SER A 579 39.89 -5.99 32.28
C SER A 579 39.02 -6.10 33.52
N LEU A 580 39.40 -5.43 34.62
CA LEU A 580 38.64 -5.38 35.87
C LEU A 580 37.25 -4.76 35.72
N CYS A 581 37.02 -3.95 34.68
CA CYS A 581 35.73 -3.34 34.42
C CYS A 581 34.70 -4.29 33.76
N VAL A 582 35.15 -5.39 33.14
CA VAL A 582 34.27 -6.27 32.35
C VAL A 582 33.18 -6.94 33.19
N PRO A 583 33.46 -7.55 34.36
CA PRO A 583 32.42 -8.10 35.22
C PRO A 583 31.36 -7.05 35.62
N VAL A 584 31.79 -5.80 35.87
CA VAL A 584 30.89 -4.69 36.24
C VAL A 584 30.00 -4.30 35.06
N LEU A 585 30.57 -4.21 33.85
CA LEU A 585 29.81 -3.91 32.62
C LEU A 585 28.81 -5.02 32.29
N MET A 586 29.21 -6.29 32.42
CA MET A 586 28.34 -7.44 32.23
C MET A 586 27.24 -7.48 33.30
N ALA A 587 27.54 -7.19 34.57
CA ALA A 587 26.53 -7.09 35.62
C ALA A 587 25.54 -5.94 35.35
N ALA A 588 26.02 -4.80 34.83
CA ALA A 588 25.15 -3.69 34.45
C ALA A 588 24.19 -4.08 33.32
N LEU A 589 24.70 -4.72 32.26
CA LEU A 589 23.87 -5.26 31.17
C LEU A 589 22.82 -6.24 31.72
N GLY A 590 23.22 -7.14 32.61
CA GLY A 590 22.32 -8.12 33.22
C GLY A 590 21.22 -7.46 34.06
N ARG A 591 21.54 -6.43 34.85
CA ARG A 591 20.54 -5.68 35.62
C ARG A 591 19.57 -4.88 34.75
N ILE A 592 20.02 -4.31 33.65
CA ILE A 592 19.16 -3.52 32.74
C ILE A 592 18.19 -4.43 31.98
N THR A 593 18.65 -5.61 31.59
CA THR A 593 17.93 -6.51 30.68
C THR A 593 17.30 -7.73 31.36
N GLY A 594 17.61 -7.97 32.63
CA GLY A 594 17.24 -9.20 33.34
C GLY A 594 17.96 -10.45 32.81
N THR A 595 19.02 -10.28 32.02
CA THR A 595 19.76 -11.38 31.39
C THR A 595 20.85 -11.90 32.31
N ASP A 596 21.04 -13.22 32.36
CA ASP A 596 22.24 -13.80 32.94
C ASP A 596 23.44 -13.55 32.02
N THR A 597 24.33 -12.69 32.47
CA THR A 597 25.53 -12.28 31.73
C THR A 597 26.77 -13.04 32.15
N GLY A 598 26.67 -14.03 33.04
CA GLY A 598 27.81 -14.71 33.62
C GLY A 598 28.59 -13.85 34.62
N ALA A 599 28.09 -12.65 34.97
CA ALA A 599 28.81 -11.67 35.79
C ALA A 599 29.08 -12.14 37.23
N ASP A 600 28.21 -13.00 37.77
CA ASP A 600 28.33 -13.58 39.11
C ASP A 600 29.10 -14.92 39.12
N HIS A 601 29.55 -15.39 37.95
CA HIS A 601 30.25 -16.66 37.76
C HIS A 601 31.78 -16.47 37.67
N ASP A 602 32.51 -17.57 37.50
CA ASP A 602 33.96 -17.50 37.31
C ASP A 602 34.36 -16.93 35.94
N HIS A 603 35.65 -16.62 35.78
CA HIS A 603 36.16 -15.99 34.55
C HIS A 603 35.99 -16.89 33.32
N ALA A 604 36.05 -18.22 33.47
CA ALA A 604 35.96 -19.16 32.37
C ALA A 604 34.53 -19.24 31.84
N GLU A 605 33.55 -19.30 32.73
CA GLU A 605 32.13 -19.29 32.41
C GLU A 605 31.71 -17.97 31.75
N MET A 606 32.16 -16.82 32.28
CA MET A 606 31.92 -15.52 31.66
C MET A 606 32.48 -15.44 30.23
N ILE A 607 33.69 -15.95 30.00
CA ILE A 607 34.29 -15.98 28.65
C ILE A 607 33.48 -16.86 27.70
N ALA A 608 32.93 -17.97 28.17
CA ALA A 608 32.13 -18.88 27.36
C ALA A 608 30.77 -18.28 26.96
N ILE A 609 30.12 -17.56 27.87
CA ILE A 609 28.73 -17.07 27.69
C ILE A 609 28.68 -15.66 27.08
N ALA A 610 29.65 -14.79 27.38
CA ALA A 610 29.61 -13.39 26.95
C ALA A 610 29.37 -13.17 25.45
N PRO A 611 29.97 -13.93 24.51
CA PRO A 611 29.73 -13.70 23.08
C PRO A 611 28.27 -13.93 22.65
N SER A 612 27.64 -15.00 23.11
CA SER A 612 26.23 -15.29 22.79
C SER A 612 25.29 -14.32 23.51
N THR A 613 25.64 -13.90 24.72
CA THR A 613 24.90 -12.88 25.47
C THR A 613 24.95 -11.51 24.78
N LEU A 614 26.13 -11.02 24.40
CA LEU A 614 26.28 -9.74 23.68
C LEU A 614 25.56 -9.78 22.32
N TRP A 615 25.60 -10.92 21.63
CA TRP A 615 24.86 -11.12 20.40
C TRP A 615 23.35 -10.98 20.62
N SER A 616 22.79 -11.77 21.54
CA SER A 616 21.36 -11.75 21.83
C SER A 616 20.88 -10.39 22.38
N LEU A 617 21.66 -9.73 23.23
CA LEU A 617 21.37 -8.36 23.69
C LEU A 617 21.37 -7.32 22.56
N THR A 618 21.94 -7.65 21.40
CA THR A 618 21.95 -6.76 20.23
C THR A 618 20.79 -7.06 19.29
N VAL A 619 20.56 -8.33 18.93
CA VAL A 619 19.71 -8.71 17.79
C VAL A 619 18.45 -9.50 18.15
N ASP A 620 18.22 -9.83 19.42
CA ASP A 620 17.02 -10.58 19.84
C ASP A 620 15.89 -9.62 20.28
N PRO A 621 14.79 -9.48 19.50
CA PRO A 621 13.68 -8.58 19.86
C PRO A 621 12.84 -9.10 21.03
N ASN A 622 12.88 -10.40 21.30
CA ASN A 622 12.15 -11.00 22.42
C ASN A 622 12.88 -10.82 23.75
N ARG A 623 14.15 -10.38 23.71
CA ARG A 623 14.94 -10.12 24.91
C ARG A 623 14.62 -8.73 25.47
N PRO A 624 14.10 -8.64 26.71
CA PRO A 624 13.81 -7.35 27.33
C PRO A 624 15.05 -6.46 27.43
N GLY A 625 14.91 -5.20 27.03
CA GLY A 625 15.98 -4.21 27.07
C GLY A 625 17.05 -4.39 25.99
N SER A 626 16.90 -5.31 25.04
CA SER A 626 17.85 -5.45 23.93
C SER A 626 17.90 -4.19 23.07
N LEU A 627 19.00 -4.04 22.32
CA LEU A 627 19.18 -2.90 21.43
C LEU A 627 18.11 -2.88 20.34
N VAL A 628 17.89 -4.02 19.67
CA VAL A 628 16.86 -4.15 18.62
C VAL A 628 15.46 -3.88 19.16
N GLN A 629 15.11 -4.37 20.36
CA GLN A 629 13.79 -4.09 20.96
C GLN A 629 13.58 -2.59 21.18
N SER A 630 14.62 -1.87 21.61
CA SER A 630 14.54 -0.41 21.79
C SER A 630 14.36 0.32 20.46
N VAL A 631 15.05 -0.14 19.40
CA VAL A 631 14.91 0.42 18.05
C VAL A 631 13.54 0.10 17.43
N GLU A 632 13.03 -1.11 17.61
CA GLU A 632 11.68 -1.49 17.16
C GLU A 632 10.60 -0.67 17.88
N GLY A 633 10.75 -0.48 19.20
CA GLY A 633 9.86 0.40 19.98
C GLY A 633 9.90 1.85 19.49
N LEU A 634 11.09 2.37 19.20
CA LEU A 634 11.27 3.69 18.58
C LEU A 634 10.56 3.76 17.22
N ALA A 635 10.74 2.75 16.38
CA ALA A 635 10.16 2.70 15.05
C ALA A 635 8.63 2.60 15.07
N LEU A 636 8.05 1.80 15.96
CA LEU A 636 6.60 1.71 16.16
C LEU A 636 6.01 3.03 16.63
N ALA A 637 6.64 3.69 17.62
CA ALA A 637 6.22 5.01 18.08
C ALA A 637 6.30 6.06 16.96
N ALA A 638 7.37 6.05 16.17
CA ALA A 638 7.51 6.94 15.02
C ALA A 638 6.44 6.69 13.94
N ARG A 639 6.06 5.42 13.70
CA ARG A 639 5.00 5.06 12.73
C ARG A 639 3.63 5.59 13.17
N ALA A 640 3.36 5.61 14.47
CA ALA A 640 2.09 6.09 15.04
C ALA A 640 1.86 7.61 14.89
N VAL A 641 2.94 8.35 14.65
CA VAL A 641 2.92 9.82 14.47
C VAL A 641 3.67 10.22 13.19
N ARG A 642 3.63 9.37 12.16
CA ARG A 642 4.36 9.59 10.91
C ARG A 642 4.07 10.94 10.27
N ASP A 643 2.83 11.41 10.37
CA ASP A 643 2.39 12.70 9.84
C ASP A 643 3.04 13.91 10.54
N GLN A 644 3.63 13.70 11.72
CA GLN A 644 4.35 14.69 12.51
C GLN A 644 5.87 14.71 12.25
N LEU A 645 6.38 13.77 11.44
CA LEU A 645 7.81 13.59 11.20
C LEU A 645 8.18 13.96 9.76
N SER A 646 9.41 14.47 9.57
CA SER A 646 9.94 14.67 8.23
C SER A 646 10.40 13.34 7.62
N ASN A 647 10.54 13.29 6.29
CA ASN A 647 11.12 12.12 5.62
C ASN A 647 12.57 11.84 6.08
N ASP A 648 13.31 12.86 6.51
CA ASP A 648 14.70 12.68 6.97
C ASP A 648 14.78 11.81 8.22
N THR A 649 13.77 11.88 9.10
CA THR A 649 13.67 10.99 10.28
C THR A 649 13.60 9.52 9.86
N TRP A 650 12.85 9.21 8.80
CA TRP A 650 12.70 7.86 8.28
C TRP A 650 13.99 7.33 7.66
N MET A 651 14.75 8.18 6.97
CA MET A 651 16.03 7.79 6.38
C MET A 651 17.02 7.32 7.46
N VAL A 652 17.09 8.04 8.59
CA VAL A 652 17.95 7.67 9.72
C VAL A 652 17.46 6.38 10.36
N LEU A 653 16.17 6.29 10.66
CA LEU A 653 15.57 5.13 11.31
C LEU A 653 15.75 3.85 10.47
N ALA A 654 15.51 3.92 9.17
CA ALA A 654 15.71 2.79 8.25
C ALA A 654 17.18 2.35 8.18
N GLY A 655 18.13 3.31 8.29
CA GLY A 655 19.55 2.99 8.45
C GLY A 655 19.82 2.16 9.71
N VAL A 656 19.23 2.54 10.84
CA VAL A 656 19.38 1.85 12.12
C VAL A 656 18.70 0.47 12.11
N GLU A 657 17.47 0.36 11.59
CA GLU A 657 16.77 -0.93 11.48
C GLU A 657 17.57 -1.92 10.62
N ARG A 658 18.14 -1.48 9.49
CA ARG A 658 19.00 -2.32 8.65
C ARG A 658 20.28 -2.76 9.35
N ALA A 659 20.87 -1.90 10.17
CA ALA A 659 22.06 -2.23 10.95
C ALA A 659 21.81 -3.36 11.97
N LEU A 660 20.55 -3.57 12.38
CA LEU A 660 20.15 -4.56 13.36
C LEU A 660 19.39 -5.75 12.74
N ALA A 661 19.13 -5.73 11.43
CA ALA A 661 18.44 -6.77 10.68
C ALA A 661 19.33 -8.03 10.50
N HIS A 662 19.55 -8.75 11.59
CA HIS A 662 20.38 -9.94 11.67
C HIS A 662 19.60 -11.11 12.28
N LYS A 663 19.99 -12.34 11.91
CA LYS A 663 19.39 -13.55 12.50
C LYS A 663 19.73 -13.64 13.99
N ALA A 664 18.80 -14.19 14.76
CA ALA A 664 19.01 -14.46 16.18
C ALA A 664 20.23 -15.36 16.44
N ASP A 665 20.53 -16.29 15.53
CA ASP A 665 21.71 -17.15 15.64
C ASP A 665 23.00 -16.42 15.25
N PRO A 666 24.04 -16.45 16.11
CA PRO A 666 25.32 -15.84 15.79
C PRO A 666 26.06 -16.60 14.66
N PRO A 667 26.88 -15.90 13.87
CA PRO A 667 27.81 -16.54 12.94
C PRO A 667 28.70 -17.56 13.67
N HIS A 668 29.05 -18.67 13.00
CA HIS A 668 29.96 -19.68 13.56
C HIS A 668 31.34 -19.13 13.96
N SER A 669 31.77 -18.02 13.37
CA SER A 669 33.03 -17.35 13.70
C SER A 669 32.78 -16.20 14.67
N LEU A 670 33.41 -16.26 15.85
CA LEU A 670 33.38 -15.19 16.84
C LEU A 670 33.91 -13.85 16.29
N ALA A 671 34.95 -13.89 15.46
CA ALA A 671 35.49 -12.67 14.84
C ALA A 671 34.51 -12.03 13.85
N ARG A 672 33.74 -12.85 13.12
CA ARG A 672 32.69 -12.36 12.23
C ARG A 672 31.52 -11.81 13.02
N ALA A 673 31.12 -12.48 14.10
CA ALA A 673 30.07 -12.00 15.00
C ALA A 673 30.44 -10.64 15.60
N ASP A 674 31.67 -10.51 16.10
CA ASP A 674 32.19 -9.27 16.68
C ASP A 674 32.21 -8.10 15.68
N SER A 675 32.66 -8.34 14.44
CA SER A 675 32.63 -7.32 13.37
C SER A 675 31.21 -6.86 13.04
N VAL A 676 30.24 -7.77 13.03
CA VAL A 676 28.83 -7.45 12.79
C VAL A 676 28.28 -6.60 13.94
N LEU A 677 28.52 -7.00 15.19
CA LEU A 677 28.12 -6.24 16.38
C LEU A 677 28.75 -4.85 16.40
N ALA A 678 30.04 -4.73 16.05
CA ALA A 678 30.74 -3.45 15.96
C ALA A 678 30.10 -2.48 14.97
N SER A 679 29.74 -2.98 13.78
CA SER A 679 29.01 -2.19 12.78
C SER A 679 27.63 -1.80 13.31
N ALA A 680 26.86 -2.76 13.82
CA ALA A 680 25.49 -2.55 14.28
C ALA A 680 25.41 -1.50 15.40
N HIS A 681 26.27 -1.61 16.42
CA HIS A 681 26.28 -0.66 17.53
C HIS A 681 26.71 0.74 17.11
N SER A 682 27.73 0.85 16.25
CA SER A 682 28.24 2.15 15.79
C SER A 682 27.22 2.88 14.91
N GLN A 683 26.57 2.15 14.00
CA GLN A 683 25.51 2.70 13.15
C GLN A 683 24.27 3.10 13.96
N THR A 684 23.90 2.29 14.96
CA THR A 684 22.80 2.63 15.87
C THR A 684 23.11 3.89 16.67
N LEU A 685 24.30 3.99 17.26
CA LEU A 685 24.72 5.18 18.01
C LEU A 685 24.75 6.42 17.12
N ALA A 686 25.32 6.33 15.93
CA ALA A 686 25.33 7.44 14.97
C ALA A 686 23.89 7.88 14.62
N GLY A 687 23.00 6.94 14.33
CA GLY A 687 21.59 7.24 14.04
C GLY A 687 20.87 7.91 15.20
N MET A 688 21.07 7.44 16.44
CA MET A 688 20.46 8.08 17.62
C MET A 688 20.97 9.52 17.82
N LEU A 689 22.28 9.76 17.60
CA LEU A 689 22.86 11.10 17.67
C LEU A 689 22.33 12.03 16.56
N THR A 690 22.10 11.51 15.36
CA THR A 690 21.47 12.26 14.27
C THR A 690 20.03 12.63 14.62
N LEU A 691 19.24 11.70 15.18
CA LEU A 691 17.87 11.99 15.62
C LEU A 691 17.81 13.01 16.77
N ALA A 692 18.83 13.05 17.63
CA ALA A 692 18.97 14.06 18.68
C ALA A 692 19.45 15.44 18.17
N GLY A 693 19.78 15.56 16.87
CA GLY A 693 20.29 16.79 16.26
C GLY A 693 21.73 17.15 16.66
N ILE A 694 22.51 16.16 17.11
CA ILE A 694 23.91 16.34 17.55
C ILE A 694 24.91 16.09 16.42
N ALA A 695 24.55 15.22 15.45
CA ALA A 695 25.44 14.71 14.40
C ALA A 695 25.28 15.41 13.05
#